data_AF-Q0D751-F1
#
_entry.id   AF-Q0D751-F1
#
_cell.length_a   1.000
_cell.length_b   1.000
_cell.length_c   1.000
_cell.angle_alpha   90.00
_cell.angle_beta   90.00
_cell.angle_gamma   90.00
#
_symmetry.space_group_name_H-M   'P 1'
#
loop_
_entity.id
_entity.type
_entity.pdbx_description
1 polymer ?
#
loop_
_entity_poly.entity_id
_entity_poly.type
_entity_poly.pdbx_seq_one_letter_code
_entity_poly.pdbx_strand_id
1 'polypeptide(L)'
;MVDPAPRRRRPAAGGGGGGAAEAALVLLALAALYGAMSLVAYRVIHMRHVAPLGADAPLGDFSEGRVLHHLRRLSVDIPGRQVPPPPPPASFAGYGLCVMGVVAVSSSLLLQEGSPGLEAAARYIKGQLEELAARAGPEYRIEVEESLVSGSFSMRFLRHRVTLTYRNHKNIVMRISSNVSEDQDLAFLVNGHFDSPLGSPGAADCGSCVASMLELSRLIIDSGWVPSQPVIFLFNGAEELFLLTAKYPMANSVAQDMFGIIPGDTDYRIFAEDITNIPGLDIIFVLGGYFYHTSYDTVENLLPGSIQARGENLFNLVKAFTNSPMLLKENKRSNEAAMPIKDDLRAIFFDYLTWFMVIYPRGVSLVLHSLPVAIFLLAPLFLTSPNITLMSWSLTVLDLMRGMLLHAFGAILAIVIPAVAAAACALRAWVSWFAHPYLAFLMFVPTSLAGLFIPRIIWGLSEQAHFWGAFGLYSLITLVYMLAGLSGGFLTFFISMSMLLGRFICSISWKHWNKQSPKLLVGYVVPMIPCLLYCLYYGGFLIQFLIEKMGMMGSLPKPYGYFVADVIVGSVIGLVVGWCFGPVTPIASRWLAKTSILHGLLQVTVVGLAISSQLFPYSTGAPKRVVLQHTFVTDANSIVESHYGFSVVDANSLEFLFNNAPEAAKWLKDNSLLSFEEKYHSDRSSWLALYPVNFLFSGSLKFPSENEEIRKHYQHFPQMVIQKTSSNNGHRRMHLELSLGSLSEIWTSVLNITGPLSNWSFSDMTLPDPQSFSGGPPSYICRLSGESHENWSFWLEANSSEPLRIDVAVLDQYLLDRTRKLKSLFPSWADITAFTTFFSTYHL
;
A
#
# COMPACT_ATOMS: atom_id res chain seq x y z
N MET A 1 -14.13 14.06 -85.24
CA MET A 1 -14.82 14.90 -84.23
C MET A 1 -14.62 14.25 -82.88
N VAL A 2 -14.49 15.02 -81.80
CA VAL A 2 -14.24 14.52 -80.43
C VAL A 2 -15.26 15.15 -79.51
N ASP A 3 -16.09 14.33 -78.87
CA ASP A 3 -17.06 14.81 -77.88
C ASP A 3 -16.37 15.13 -76.53
N PRO A 4 -16.83 16.17 -75.80
CA PRO A 4 -16.09 16.71 -74.66
C PRO A 4 -16.31 15.91 -73.37
N ALA A 5 -15.22 15.68 -72.63
CA ALA A 5 -15.25 15.03 -71.34
C ALA A 5 -16.07 15.82 -70.28
N PRO A 6 -16.76 15.13 -69.35
CA PRO A 6 -17.56 15.79 -68.31
C PRO A 6 -16.67 16.63 -67.38
N ARG A 7 -17.02 17.91 -67.22
CA ARG A 7 -16.28 18.87 -66.39
C ARG A 7 -16.18 18.39 -64.93
N ARG A 8 -14.95 18.19 -64.43
CA ARG A 8 -14.69 18.08 -62.99
C ARG A 8 -15.24 19.33 -62.27
N ARG A 9 -16.32 19.19 -61.49
CA ARG A 9 -16.73 20.22 -60.54
C ARG A 9 -15.60 20.40 -59.52
N ARG A 10 -15.03 21.61 -59.41
CA ARG A 10 -14.24 21.98 -58.23
C ARG A 10 -15.15 21.84 -57.00
N PRO A 11 -14.67 21.32 -55.85
CA PRO A 11 -15.40 21.47 -54.60
C PRO A 11 -15.54 22.97 -54.30
N ALA A 12 -16.73 23.41 -53.89
CA ALA A 12 -16.95 24.80 -53.53
C ALA A 12 -16.20 25.13 -52.23
N ALA A 13 -15.44 26.22 -52.22
CA ALA A 13 -14.79 26.71 -51.02
C ALA A 13 -15.81 27.40 -50.10
N GLY A 14 -16.52 26.61 -49.29
CA GLY A 14 -17.49 27.10 -48.30
C GLY A 14 -17.74 26.05 -47.22
N GLY A 15 -17.55 26.42 -45.94
CA GLY A 15 -17.82 25.54 -44.80
C GLY A 15 -16.71 25.42 -43.73
N GLY A 16 -15.59 26.15 -43.85
CA GLY A 16 -14.45 26.00 -42.94
C GLY A 16 -14.72 26.27 -41.44
N GLY A 17 -15.65 27.17 -41.10
CA GLY A 17 -15.90 27.58 -39.71
C GLY A 17 -16.67 26.56 -38.85
N GLY A 18 -17.70 25.91 -39.41
CA GLY A 18 -18.64 25.08 -38.63
C GLY A 18 -17.96 23.87 -37.97
N GLY A 19 -17.16 23.13 -38.73
CA GLY A 19 -16.46 21.94 -38.25
C GLY A 19 -15.36 22.22 -37.22
N ALA A 20 -14.92 23.47 -37.05
CA ALA A 20 -14.03 23.89 -35.97
C ALA A 20 -14.82 24.18 -34.69
N ALA A 21 -15.90 24.96 -34.80
CA ALA A 21 -16.79 25.28 -33.68
C ALA A 21 -17.43 24.03 -33.05
N GLU A 22 -17.91 23.07 -33.86
CA GLU A 22 -18.43 21.80 -33.34
C GLU A 22 -17.37 20.99 -32.58
N ALA A 23 -16.10 21.01 -33.00
CA ALA A 23 -15.04 20.27 -32.33
C ALA A 23 -14.60 20.91 -31.03
N ALA A 24 -14.57 22.25 -30.96
CA ALA A 24 -14.40 22.97 -29.70
C ALA A 24 -15.56 22.68 -28.73
N LEU A 25 -16.80 22.69 -29.21
CA LEU A 25 -17.99 22.36 -28.41
C LEU A 25 -17.94 20.92 -27.87
N VAL A 26 -17.59 19.94 -28.69
CA VAL A 26 -17.46 18.53 -28.27
C VAL A 26 -16.32 18.35 -27.26
N LEU A 27 -15.18 19.02 -27.46
CA LEU A 27 -14.06 18.98 -26.52
C LEU A 27 -14.45 19.59 -25.16
N LEU A 28 -15.08 20.76 -25.15
CA LEU A 28 -15.53 21.44 -23.93
C LEU A 28 -16.64 20.65 -23.21
N ALA A 29 -17.60 20.09 -23.93
CA ALA A 29 -18.66 19.27 -23.34
C ALA A 29 -18.13 17.99 -22.69
N LEU A 30 -17.16 17.31 -23.34
CA LEU A 30 -16.49 16.16 -22.73
C LEU A 30 -15.60 16.59 -21.55
N ALA A 31 -14.84 17.68 -21.65
CA ALA A 31 -14.02 18.18 -20.55
C ALA A 31 -14.87 18.53 -19.31
N ALA A 32 -16.03 19.17 -19.51
CA ALA A 32 -16.97 19.46 -18.43
C ALA A 32 -17.57 18.19 -17.80
N LEU A 33 -17.97 17.21 -18.62
CA LEU A 33 -18.49 15.92 -18.15
C LEU A 33 -17.43 15.14 -17.35
N TYR A 34 -16.20 15.05 -17.88
CA TYR A 34 -15.09 14.41 -17.20
C TYR A 34 -14.70 15.16 -15.91
N GLY A 35 -14.69 16.50 -15.91
CA GLY A 35 -14.48 17.29 -14.69
C GLY A 35 -15.52 17.02 -13.61
N ALA A 36 -16.81 16.93 -13.99
CA ALA A 36 -17.89 16.60 -13.06
C ALA A 36 -17.78 15.16 -12.51
N MET A 37 -17.50 14.17 -13.37
CA MET A 37 -17.29 12.79 -12.94
C MET A 37 -16.06 12.64 -12.05
N SER A 38 -14.95 13.30 -12.39
CA SER A 38 -13.73 13.32 -11.56
C SER A 38 -13.93 14.02 -10.22
N LEU A 39 -14.80 15.04 -10.13
CA LEU A 39 -15.16 15.65 -8.85
C LEU A 39 -15.96 14.70 -7.94
N VAL A 40 -16.86 13.90 -8.51
CA VAL A 40 -17.58 12.84 -7.77
C VAL A 40 -16.59 11.77 -7.32
N ALA A 41 -15.78 11.23 -8.24
CA ALA A 41 -14.72 10.26 -7.92
C ALA A 41 -13.78 10.77 -6.82
N TYR A 42 -13.32 12.02 -6.91
CA TYR A 42 -12.49 12.67 -5.88
C TYR A 42 -13.19 12.69 -4.51
N ARG A 43 -14.48 13.06 -4.42
CA ARG A 43 -15.23 13.05 -3.16
C ARG A 43 -15.46 11.64 -2.60
N VAL A 44 -15.47 10.60 -3.43
CA VAL A 44 -15.53 9.21 -2.98
C VAL A 44 -14.18 8.77 -2.44
N ILE A 45 -13.11 8.88 -3.24
CA ILE A 45 -11.73 8.47 -2.89
C ILE A 45 -11.25 9.14 -1.60
N HIS A 46 -11.59 10.41 -1.40
CA HIS A 46 -11.17 11.20 -0.23
C HIS A 46 -12.27 11.28 0.83
N MET A 47 -13.10 10.23 0.96
CA MET A 47 -14.15 10.01 1.98
C MET A 47 -15.14 11.15 2.27
N ARG A 48 -15.18 12.21 1.45
CA ARG A 48 -16.04 13.41 1.61
C ARG A 48 -17.54 13.17 1.38
N HIS A 49 -18.00 11.94 1.59
CA HIS A 49 -19.38 11.48 1.58
C HIS A 49 -19.79 10.88 2.94
N VAL A 50 -18.82 10.48 3.76
CA VAL A 50 -19.01 10.16 5.19
C VAL A 50 -18.86 11.45 5.99
N ALA A 51 -19.72 11.65 6.99
CA ALA A 51 -19.66 12.81 7.88
C ALA A 51 -19.16 12.34 9.26
N PRO A 52 -17.96 12.74 9.72
CA PRO A 52 -17.45 12.34 11.02
C PRO A 52 -18.31 12.94 12.15
N LEU A 53 -18.64 12.11 13.15
CA LEU A 53 -19.47 12.52 14.27
C LEU A 53 -18.63 13.10 15.41
N GLY A 54 -19.14 14.16 16.05
CA GLY A 54 -18.50 14.81 17.20
C GLY A 54 -18.45 13.93 18.44
N ALA A 55 -17.63 14.29 19.43
CA ALA A 55 -17.50 13.52 20.67
C ALA A 55 -18.81 13.48 21.50
N ASP A 56 -19.66 14.49 21.28
CA ASP A 56 -21.01 14.73 21.79
C ASP A 56 -22.12 13.96 21.05
N ALA A 57 -21.78 13.17 20.03
CA ALA A 57 -22.73 12.33 19.30
C ALA A 57 -23.43 11.30 20.22
N PRO A 58 -24.62 10.78 19.84
CA PRO A 58 -25.36 9.83 20.68
C PRO A 58 -24.53 8.62 21.13
N LEU A 59 -24.86 8.09 22.31
CA LEU A 59 -24.14 6.96 22.91
C LEU A 59 -24.25 5.67 22.09
N GLY A 60 -25.38 5.49 21.40
CA GLY A 60 -25.66 4.36 20.50
C GLY A 60 -25.04 4.46 19.10
N ASP A 61 -24.32 5.55 18.81
CA ASP A 61 -23.57 5.74 17.56
C ASP A 61 -22.05 5.65 17.83
N PHE A 62 -21.30 5.22 16.81
CA PHE A 62 -19.83 5.33 16.82
C PHE A 62 -19.42 6.78 16.58
N SER A 63 -18.42 7.29 17.29
CA SER A 63 -17.93 8.66 17.13
C SER A 63 -16.44 8.74 16.80
N GLU A 64 -16.11 9.21 15.60
CA GLU A 64 -14.74 9.66 15.27
C GLU A 64 -14.22 10.70 16.26
N GLY A 65 -15.07 11.61 16.76
CA GLY A 65 -14.70 12.58 17.79
C GLY A 65 -14.28 11.95 19.13
N ARG A 66 -14.89 10.83 19.54
CA ARG A 66 -14.46 10.06 20.72
C ARG A 66 -13.16 9.29 20.46
N VAL A 67 -13.03 8.66 19.28
CA VAL A 67 -11.77 8.04 18.84
C VAL A 67 -10.62 9.05 18.87
N LEU A 68 -10.82 10.26 18.33
CA LEU A 68 -9.81 11.32 18.31
C LEU A 68 -9.38 11.79 19.72
N HIS A 69 -10.21 11.62 20.74
CA HIS A 69 -9.83 11.88 22.14
C HIS A 69 -8.86 10.81 22.67
N HIS A 70 -9.23 9.52 22.59
CA HIS A 70 -8.33 8.42 22.94
C HIS A 70 -7.03 8.46 22.13
N LEU A 71 -7.13 8.83 20.84
CA LEU A 71 -6.00 8.88 19.93
C LEU A 71 -5.01 10.00 20.28
N ARG A 72 -5.48 11.19 20.63
CA ARG A 72 -4.60 12.26 21.15
C ARG A 72 -3.91 11.83 22.44
N ARG A 73 -4.60 11.08 23.31
CA ARG A 73 -3.98 10.52 24.50
C ARG A 73 -2.82 9.58 24.17
N LEU A 74 -3.00 8.69 23.19
CA LEU A 74 -1.99 7.71 22.77
C LEU A 74 -0.83 8.31 21.97
N SER A 75 -1.09 9.23 21.04
CA SER A 75 -0.11 9.73 20.07
C SER A 75 0.49 11.10 20.40
N VAL A 76 -0.06 11.83 21.38
CA VAL A 76 0.41 13.19 21.74
C VAL A 76 0.74 13.29 23.24
N ASP A 77 -0.20 12.91 24.11
CA ASP A 77 -0.02 13.05 25.57
C ASP A 77 0.91 11.98 26.18
N ILE A 78 1.06 10.83 25.51
CA ILE A 78 1.96 9.74 25.90
C ILE A 78 3.15 9.75 24.93
N PRO A 79 4.16 10.63 25.16
CA PRO A 79 5.41 10.56 24.42
C PRO A 79 6.16 9.27 24.78
N GLY A 80 7.09 8.86 23.93
CA GLY A 80 7.84 7.61 24.16
C GLY A 80 7.17 6.37 23.55
N ARG A 81 6.18 6.52 22.67
CA ARG A 81 5.83 5.47 21.70
C ARG A 81 6.67 5.49 20.39
N GLN A 82 7.30 6.58 19.94
CA GLN A 82 8.55 7.12 20.53
C GLN A 82 8.91 8.56 20.06
N VAL A 83 9.41 9.38 21.00
CA VAL A 83 10.04 10.73 20.82
C VAL A 83 9.10 11.86 20.33
N PRO A 84 9.20 13.11 20.86
CA PRO A 84 8.19 14.17 20.61
C PRO A 84 8.32 14.89 19.25
N PRO A 85 7.21 15.44 18.71
CA PRO A 85 7.15 16.06 17.39
C PRO A 85 7.61 17.54 17.35
N PRO A 86 7.93 18.07 16.14
CA PRO A 86 8.07 19.51 15.91
C PRO A 86 6.70 20.24 15.99
N PRO A 87 6.68 21.58 16.16
CA PRO A 87 5.44 22.34 16.20
C PRO A 87 4.69 22.30 14.85
N PRO A 88 3.34 22.28 14.85
CA PRO A 88 2.55 22.06 13.64
C PRO A 88 2.63 23.24 12.65
N PRO A 89 2.88 23.00 11.35
CA PRO A 89 2.69 24.01 10.32
C PRO A 89 1.19 24.26 10.10
N ALA A 90 0.84 25.46 9.62
CA ALA A 90 -0.55 25.85 9.47
C ALA A 90 -1.28 25.14 8.31
N SER A 91 -2.33 24.40 8.65
CA SER A 91 -3.51 24.09 7.82
C SER A 91 -3.28 23.50 6.42
N PHE A 92 -3.01 22.19 6.33
CA PHE A 92 -3.44 21.33 5.21
C PHE A 92 -3.85 19.95 5.74
N ALA A 93 -4.73 19.24 5.02
CA ALA A 93 -5.29 17.96 5.47
C ALA A 93 -4.52 16.77 4.87
N GLY A 94 -3.98 15.91 5.74
CA GLY A 94 -3.27 14.69 5.39
C GLY A 94 -4.14 13.43 5.27
N TYR A 95 -3.49 12.32 4.93
CA TYR A 95 -4.05 10.98 4.77
C TYR A 95 -2.99 10.00 5.30
N GLY A 96 -3.35 9.03 6.15
CA GLY A 96 -2.41 8.07 6.76
C GLY A 96 -2.82 6.60 6.59
N LEU A 97 -1.87 5.68 6.75
CA LEU A 97 -2.06 4.22 6.60
C LEU A 97 -2.22 3.57 7.99
N CYS A 98 -3.16 2.63 8.18
CA CYS A 98 -3.21 1.79 9.39
C CYS A 98 -4.09 0.54 9.24
N VAL A 99 -3.67 -0.48 9.99
CA VAL A 99 -3.91 -1.92 10.02
C VAL A 99 -4.80 -2.35 11.22
N MET A 100 -5.80 -3.20 11.04
CA MET A 100 -6.66 -3.65 12.17
C MET A 100 -7.04 -5.12 12.02
N GLY A 101 -6.67 -6.03 12.94
CA GLY A 101 -6.96 -7.46 12.92
C GLY A 101 -8.42 -7.83 13.28
N VAL A 102 -9.06 -8.82 12.64
CA VAL A 102 -10.39 -9.37 12.98
C VAL A 102 -10.53 -10.79 12.46
N VAL A 103 -10.85 -11.71 13.38
CA VAL A 103 -10.68 -13.17 13.24
C VAL A 103 -11.70 -13.89 14.15
N ALA A 104 -11.95 -15.21 14.02
CA ALA A 104 -12.84 -15.98 14.94
C ALA A 104 -12.06 -17.04 15.74
N VAL A 105 -11.72 -16.76 17.02
CA VAL A 105 -10.53 -17.36 17.67
C VAL A 105 -10.84 -18.07 18.99
N SER A 106 -10.13 -19.19 19.23
CA SER A 106 -9.97 -19.83 20.54
C SER A 106 -8.66 -19.34 21.19
N SER A 107 -8.71 -18.95 22.46
CA SER A 107 -7.79 -18.00 23.11
C SER A 107 -6.31 -18.42 23.21
N SER A 108 -5.39 -17.64 22.61
CA SER A 108 -3.98 -17.39 23.05
C SER A 108 -3.21 -16.48 22.05
N LEU A 109 -2.00 -15.99 22.44
CA LEU A 109 -0.92 -15.31 21.65
C LEU A 109 -0.86 -13.75 21.61
N LEU A 110 0.27 -13.20 21.10
CA LEU A 110 0.70 -11.78 20.79
C LEU A 110 1.67 -11.05 21.79
N LEU A 111 2.54 -10.09 21.32
CA LEU A 111 3.95 -9.90 21.80
C LEU A 111 4.86 -8.64 21.36
N GLN A 112 4.96 -7.48 22.06
CA GLN A 112 6.20 -6.59 22.19
C GLN A 112 6.13 -5.71 23.47
N GLU A 113 7.13 -4.85 23.72
CA GLU A 113 7.60 -4.41 25.06
C GLU A 113 8.53 -3.16 24.98
N GLY A 114 8.82 -2.54 26.12
CA GLY A 114 10.14 -1.92 26.36
C GLY A 114 10.14 -0.46 26.80
N SER A 115 9.37 0.43 26.16
CA SER A 115 9.50 1.87 26.42
C SER A 115 8.58 2.38 27.55
N PRO A 116 8.98 3.46 28.27
CA PRO A 116 8.11 4.12 29.26
C PRO A 116 6.77 4.62 28.69
N GLY A 117 6.75 4.94 27.38
CA GLY A 117 5.53 5.34 26.68
C GLY A 117 4.63 4.15 26.33
N LEU A 118 5.18 3.00 25.97
CA LEU A 118 4.41 1.77 25.73
C LEU A 118 3.73 1.29 27.02
N GLU A 119 4.47 1.29 28.13
CA GLU A 119 3.96 0.92 29.45
C GLU A 119 2.93 1.97 29.99
N ALA A 120 3.06 3.24 29.60
CA ALA A 120 2.03 4.25 29.87
C ALA A 120 0.77 4.08 28.99
N ALA A 121 0.93 3.67 27.72
CA ALA A 121 -0.18 3.35 26.83
C ALA A 121 -0.95 2.12 27.31
N ALA A 122 -0.24 1.05 27.71
CA ALA A 122 -0.84 -0.14 28.31
C ALA A 122 -1.69 0.20 29.55
N ARG A 123 -1.14 0.94 30.51
CA ARG A 123 -1.90 1.40 31.70
C ARG A 123 -3.10 2.27 31.35
N TYR A 124 -3.01 3.12 30.32
CA TYR A 124 -4.15 3.91 29.85
C TYR A 124 -5.26 3.02 29.23
N ILE A 125 -4.90 2.11 28.32
CA ILE A 125 -5.83 1.16 27.69
C ILE A 125 -6.55 0.35 28.77
N LYS A 126 -5.80 -0.28 29.68
CA LYS A 126 -6.36 -1.10 30.76
C LYS A 126 -7.34 -0.32 31.63
N GLY A 127 -6.97 0.89 32.08
CA GLY A 127 -7.86 1.73 32.88
C GLY A 127 -9.17 2.09 32.17
N GLN A 128 -9.14 2.35 30.85
CA GLN A 128 -10.35 2.61 30.08
C GLN A 128 -11.24 1.35 29.91
N LEU A 129 -10.65 0.16 29.83
CA LEU A 129 -11.40 -1.10 29.77
C LEU A 129 -12.00 -1.47 31.14
N GLU A 130 -11.29 -1.21 32.24
CA GLU A 130 -11.79 -1.35 33.60
C GLU A 130 -12.92 -0.36 33.92
N GLU A 131 -12.80 0.91 33.49
CA GLU A 131 -13.86 1.93 33.57
C GLU A 131 -15.10 1.55 32.74
N LEU A 132 -14.95 0.77 31.67
CA LEU A 132 -16.06 0.23 30.89
C LEU A 132 -16.70 -0.99 31.56
N ALA A 133 -15.89 -1.93 32.06
CA ALA A 133 -16.35 -3.09 32.81
C ALA A 133 -17.18 -2.70 34.04
N ALA A 134 -16.73 -1.69 34.79
CA ALA A 134 -17.42 -1.18 35.98
C ALA A 134 -18.74 -0.44 35.69
N ARG A 135 -19.06 -0.15 34.41
CA ARG A 135 -20.30 0.55 33.99
C ARG A 135 -21.33 -0.36 33.30
N ALA A 136 -20.99 -1.60 32.97
CA ALA A 136 -21.88 -2.48 32.23
C ALA A 136 -23.06 -3.00 33.07
N GLY A 137 -24.18 -3.27 32.40
CA GLY A 137 -25.37 -3.85 33.03
C GLY A 137 -25.21 -5.33 33.41
N PRO A 138 -26.04 -5.85 34.32
CA PRO A 138 -25.96 -7.23 34.82
C PRO A 138 -26.20 -8.31 33.74
N GLU A 139 -26.67 -7.94 32.56
CA GLU A 139 -26.82 -8.77 31.36
C GLU A 139 -25.49 -9.08 30.63
N TYR A 140 -24.42 -8.34 30.92
CA TYR A 140 -23.09 -8.55 30.37
C TYR A 140 -22.20 -9.35 31.33
N ARG A 141 -21.29 -10.15 30.77
CA ARG A 141 -20.06 -10.63 31.43
C ARG A 141 -18.88 -9.95 30.74
N ILE A 142 -18.05 -9.26 31.53
CA ILE A 142 -16.88 -8.54 31.03
C ILE A 142 -15.66 -8.95 31.84
N GLU A 143 -14.60 -9.31 31.13
CA GLU A 143 -13.35 -9.81 31.70
C GLU A 143 -12.21 -9.03 31.06
N VAL A 144 -11.35 -8.43 31.88
CA VAL A 144 -10.17 -7.66 31.44
C VAL A 144 -8.92 -8.34 32.01
N GLU A 145 -8.01 -8.76 31.14
CA GLU A 145 -6.78 -9.47 31.49
C GLU A 145 -5.57 -8.71 30.94
N GLU A 146 -4.48 -8.71 31.71
CA GLU A 146 -3.16 -8.23 31.27
C GLU A 146 -2.20 -9.42 31.33
N SER A 147 -1.63 -9.80 30.19
CA SER A 147 -0.74 -10.95 30.07
C SER A 147 0.71 -10.52 29.82
N LEU A 148 1.65 -11.19 30.49
CA LEU A 148 3.09 -11.09 30.24
C LEU A 148 3.55 -12.41 29.63
N VAL A 149 4.16 -12.37 28.44
CA VAL A 149 4.43 -13.56 27.63
C VAL A 149 5.89 -13.60 27.15
N SER A 150 6.50 -14.79 27.23
CA SER A 150 7.91 -15.06 26.94
C SER A 150 8.05 -16.35 26.12
N GLY A 151 9.01 -16.42 25.19
CA GLY A 151 9.15 -17.57 24.28
C GLY A 151 9.91 -17.27 22.98
N SER A 152 9.69 -18.08 21.95
CA SER A 152 10.25 -17.87 20.61
C SER A 152 9.48 -18.61 19.52
N PHE A 153 9.50 -18.10 18.28
CA PHE A 153 8.97 -18.78 17.08
C PHE A 153 9.78 -18.43 15.82
N SER A 154 9.55 -19.16 14.73
CA SER A 154 10.20 -18.89 13.43
C SER A 154 9.17 -18.74 12.32
N MET A 155 9.17 -17.58 11.66
CA MET A 155 8.21 -17.23 10.62
C MET A 155 8.90 -16.80 9.32
N ARG A 156 8.11 -16.58 8.27
CA ARG A 156 8.56 -16.03 6.98
C ARG A 156 8.00 -14.63 6.82
N PHE A 157 8.87 -13.66 6.56
CA PHE A 157 8.52 -12.25 6.36
C PHE A 157 9.26 -11.72 5.13
N LEU A 158 8.56 -11.08 4.19
CA LEU A 158 9.17 -10.57 2.94
C LEU A 158 10.01 -11.62 2.18
N ARG A 159 9.61 -12.90 2.25
CA ARG A 159 10.29 -14.10 1.72
C ARG A 159 11.57 -14.53 2.44
N HIS A 160 12.03 -13.82 3.46
CA HIS A 160 13.14 -14.24 4.32
C HIS A 160 12.59 -14.99 5.55
N ARG A 161 13.26 -16.06 6.01
CA ARG A 161 12.91 -16.72 7.27
C ARG A 161 13.68 -16.06 8.42
N VAL A 162 13.00 -15.78 9.52
CA VAL A 162 13.57 -15.14 10.71
C VAL A 162 13.04 -15.85 11.95
N THR A 163 13.91 -16.01 12.95
CA THR A 163 13.54 -16.50 14.27
C THR A 163 13.45 -15.34 15.23
N LEU A 164 12.45 -15.38 16.11
CA LEU A 164 12.13 -14.30 17.03
C LEU A 164 12.09 -14.86 18.43
N THR A 165 12.74 -14.19 19.36
CA THR A 165 12.77 -14.57 20.78
C THR A 165 12.41 -13.35 21.61
N TYR A 166 11.52 -13.53 22.58
CA TYR A 166 10.85 -12.45 23.30
C TYR A 166 10.71 -12.79 24.79
N ARG A 167 10.67 -11.77 25.65
CA ARG A 167 10.49 -11.91 27.11
C ARG A 167 9.56 -10.85 27.67
N ASN A 168 8.67 -11.23 28.58
CA ASN A 168 7.82 -10.33 29.39
C ASN A 168 6.95 -9.36 28.56
N HIS A 169 6.63 -9.73 27.32
CA HIS A 169 5.88 -8.89 26.38
C HIS A 169 4.41 -8.76 26.81
N LYS A 170 3.87 -7.54 26.71
CA LYS A 170 2.60 -7.16 27.36
C LYS A 170 1.44 -7.05 26.36
N ASN A 171 0.33 -7.70 26.67
CA ASN A 171 -0.94 -7.52 25.96
C ASN A 171 -2.06 -7.22 26.94
N ILE A 172 -3.14 -6.63 26.43
CA ILE A 172 -4.37 -6.41 27.20
C ILE A 172 -5.53 -7.01 26.42
N VAL A 173 -6.34 -7.82 27.10
CA VAL A 173 -7.49 -8.52 26.53
C VAL A 173 -8.76 -8.05 27.23
N MET A 174 -9.82 -7.78 26.47
CA MET A 174 -11.17 -7.59 27.00
C MET A 174 -12.14 -8.57 26.33
N ARG A 175 -12.72 -9.51 27.07
CA ARG A 175 -13.86 -10.33 26.60
C ARG A 175 -15.15 -9.65 27.02
N ILE A 176 -16.06 -9.43 26.06
CA ILE A 176 -17.43 -8.98 26.29
C ILE A 176 -18.36 -10.09 25.81
N SER A 177 -19.14 -10.68 26.71
CA SER A 177 -20.14 -11.71 26.39
C SER A 177 -21.44 -11.48 27.15
N SER A 178 -22.45 -12.31 26.91
CA SER A 178 -23.64 -12.35 27.76
C SER A 178 -23.31 -12.97 29.12
N ASN A 179 -24.06 -12.60 30.15
CA ASN A 179 -23.97 -13.22 31.48
C ASN A 179 -24.31 -14.74 31.52
N VAL A 180 -24.89 -15.28 30.45
CA VAL A 180 -25.13 -16.73 30.26
C VAL A 180 -24.13 -17.40 29.31
N SER A 181 -23.10 -16.70 28.83
CA SER A 181 -22.06 -17.30 27.98
C SER A 181 -21.04 -18.11 28.77
N GLU A 182 -20.67 -19.25 28.21
CA GLU A 182 -19.64 -20.15 28.75
C GLU A 182 -18.23 -19.73 28.30
N ASP A 183 -17.21 -20.21 29.01
CA ASP A 183 -15.81 -19.86 28.74
C ASP A 183 -15.35 -20.38 27.37
N GLN A 184 -15.91 -21.51 26.94
CA GLN A 184 -15.61 -22.19 25.67
C GLN A 184 -16.48 -21.71 24.49
N ASP A 185 -17.37 -20.72 24.69
CA ASP A 185 -18.14 -20.11 23.59
C ASP A 185 -17.21 -19.49 22.54
N LEU A 186 -17.50 -19.79 21.26
CA LEU A 186 -16.77 -19.28 20.09
C LEU A 186 -16.80 -17.76 20.05
N ALA A 187 -15.62 -17.14 19.97
CA ALA A 187 -15.47 -15.70 20.08
C ALA A 187 -15.10 -15.02 18.75
N PHE A 188 -15.64 -13.82 18.56
CA PHE A 188 -15.24 -12.90 17.50
C PHE A 188 -14.08 -12.01 18.01
N LEU A 189 -12.86 -12.26 17.52
CA LEU A 189 -11.68 -11.48 17.86
C LEU A 189 -11.64 -10.17 17.06
N VAL A 190 -11.37 -9.09 17.77
CA VAL A 190 -10.98 -7.78 17.24
C VAL A 190 -9.60 -7.45 17.80
N ASN A 191 -8.64 -7.21 16.93
CA ASN A 191 -7.23 -7.07 17.25
C ASN A 191 -6.67 -5.76 16.68
N GLY A 192 -5.72 -5.16 17.39
CA GLY A 192 -5.05 -3.93 16.97
C GLY A 192 -3.93 -3.57 17.92
N HIS A 193 -2.88 -2.95 17.40
CA HIS A 193 -1.63 -2.77 18.13
C HIS A 193 -1.45 -1.37 18.72
N PHE A 194 -0.76 -1.28 19.87
CA PHE A 194 -0.59 -0.04 20.64
C PHE A 194 0.84 0.50 20.73
N ASP A 195 1.81 -0.22 20.19
CA ASP A 195 3.15 0.27 19.84
C ASP A 195 3.13 1.17 18.58
N SER A 196 4.30 1.57 18.06
CA SER A 196 4.43 2.41 16.85
C SER A 196 5.89 2.48 16.33
N PRO A 197 6.12 2.85 15.06
CA PRO A 197 7.43 2.74 14.41
C PRO A 197 8.50 3.68 14.99
N LEU A 198 9.78 3.36 14.78
CA LEU A 198 10.93 4.18 15.18
C LEU A 198 10.80 5.65 14.71
N GLY A 199 10.55 6.56 15.65
CA GLY A 199 10.42 8.00 15.40
C GLY A 199 9.10 8.43 14.75
N SER A 200 8.09 7.56 14.72
CA SER A 200 6.71 7.86 14.34
C SER A 200 5.83 8.08 15.59
N PRO A 201 4.88 9.04 15.59
CA PRO A 201 3.88 9.17 16.64
C PRO A 201 2.79 8.09 16.62
N GLY A 202 2.71 7.31 15.52
CA GLY A 202 1.77 6.20 15.34
C GLY A 202 0.30 6.59 15.48
N ALA A 203 -0.09 7.75 14.92
CA ALA A 203 -1.44 8.27 15.00
C ALA A 203 -2.38 7.58 14.01
N ALA A 204 -1.96 7.42 12.75
CA ALA A 204 -2.54 6.36 11.95
C ALA A 204 -2.16 5.03 12.58
N ASP A 205 -0.86 4.71 12.70
CA ASP A 205 -0.33 3.34 12.77
C ASP A 205 0.15 2.91 14.19
N CYS A 206 -0.59 2.12 14.98
CA CYS A 206 -2.05 1.98 14.95
C CYS A 206 -2.78 2.46 16.21
N GLY A 207 -2.34 3.61 16.74
CA GLY A 207 -3.13 4.34 17.74
C GLY A 207 -4.59 4.52 17.30
N SER A 208 -4.85 4.76 16.01
CA SER A 208 -6.23 4.89 15.49
C SER A 208 -7.06 3.60 15.57
N CYS A 209 -6.44 2.41 15.62
CA CYS A 209 -7.17 1.15 15.86
C CYS A 209 -7.46 0.95 17.34
N VAL A 210 -6.48 1.14 18.22
CA VAL A 210 -6.68 1.09 19.68
C VAL A 210 -7.82 2.02 20.09
N ALA A 211 -7.78 3.26 19.61
CA ALA A 211 -8.81 4.25 19.88
C ALA A 211 -10.18 3.87 19.27
N SER A 212 -10.20 3.22 18.08
CA SER A 212 -11.43 2.68 17.48
C SER A 212 -11.99 1.46 18.24
N MET A 213 -11.12 0.65 18.84
CA MET A 213 -11.49 -0.50 19.68
C MET A 213 -12.06 -0.03 21.02
N LEU A 214 -11.47 0.98 21.65
CA LEU A 214 -12.01 1.60 22.88
C LEU A 214 -13.42 2.19 22.64
N GLU A 215 -13.62 2.96 21.56
CA GLU A 215 -14.94 3.46 21.18
C GLU A 215 -15.91 2.33 20.79
N LEU A 216 -15.45 1.23 20.19
CA LEU A 216 -16.30 0.07 19.87
C LEU A 216 -16.71 -0.70 21.14
N SER A 217 -15.80 -0.95 22.09
CA SER A 217 -16.12 -1.57 23.38
C SER A 217 -17.12 -0.72 24.16
N ARG A 218 -16.92 0.61 24.18
CA ARG A 218 -17.88 1.57 24.73
C ARG A 218 -19.24 1.44 24.03
N LEU A 219 -19.26 1.45 22.71
CA LEU A 219 -20.48 1.37 21.91
C LEU A 219 -21.27 0.07 22.11
N ILE A 220 -20.61 -1.08 22.31
CA ILE A 220 -21.29 -2.35 22.61
C ILE A 220 -22.02 -2.27 23.96
N ILE A 221 -21.40 -1.65 24.97
CA ILE A 221 -21.94 -1.54 26.33
C ILE A 221 -23.01 -0.44 26.40
N ASP A 222 -22.67 0.80 26.04
CA ASP A 222 -23.55 1.97 26.16
C ASP A 222 -24.79 1.91 25.24
N SER A 223 -24.79 1.07 24.19
CA SER A 223 -25.97 0.87 23.34
C SER A 223 -26.99 -0.14 23.87
N GLY A 224 -26.68 -0.84 24.97
CA GLY A 224 -27.52 -1.92 25.51
C GLY A 224 -27.61 -3.15 24.58
N TRP A 225 -26.69 -3.27 23.62
CA TRP A 225 -26.63 -4.43 22.73
C TRP A 225 -25.71 -5.51 23.31
N VAL A 226 -26.32 -6.53 23.93
CA VAL A 226 -25.60 -7.74 24.35
C VAL A 226 -25.27 -8.59 23.11
N PRO A 227 -24.00 -9.01 22.92
CA PRO A 227 -23.62 -9.83 21.77
C PRO A 227 -23.99 -11.31 21.97
N SER A 228 -24.64 -11.91 20.97
CA SER A 228 -25.12 -13.32 21.00
C SER A 228 -24.02 -14.38 20.98
N GLN A 229 -22.77 -13.97 20.72
CA GLN A 229 -21.54 -14.75 20.87
C GLN A 229 -20.47 -13.79 21.42
N PRO A 230 -19.53 -14.25 22.27
CA PRO A 230 -18.48 -13.40 22.83
C PRO A 230 -17.71 -12.58 21.78
N VAL A 231 -17.36 -11.35 22.14
CA VAL A 231 -16.42 -10.50 21.40
C VAL A 231 -15.17 -10.36 22.25
N ILE A 232 -14.00 -10.63 21.69
CA ILE A 232 -12.70 -10.42 22.34
C ILE A 232 -12.02 -9.24 21.67
N PHE A 233 -11.57 -8.27 22.46
CA PHE A 233 -10.67 -7.21 22.02
C PHE A 233 -9.27 -7.53 22.51
N LEU A 234 -8.32 -7.67 21.60
CA LEU A 234 -6.90 -7.94 21.87
C LEU A 234 -6.08 -6.72 21.47
N PHE A 235 -5.64 -5.99 22.49
CA PHE A 235 -4.73 -4.86 22.34
C PHE A 235 -3.31 -5.43 22.39
N ASN A 236 -2.71 -5.53 21.20
CA ASN A 236 -1.43 -6.15 20.99
C ASN A 236 -0.28 -5.14 21.24
N GLY A 237 0.76 -5.56 21.95
CA GLY A 237 1.97 -4.75 22.11
C GLY A 237 2.98 -4.87 20.96
N ALA A 238 2.75 -5.74 19.95
CA ALA A 238 3.80 -6.38 19.14
C ALA A 238 4.33 -5.71 17.87
N GLU A 239 3.48 -4.93 17.24
CA GLU A 239 3.14 -5.28 15.86
C GLU A 239 4.05 -4.58 14.83
N GLU A 240 4.89 -3.65 15.28
CA GLU A 240 6.09 -3.19 14.54
C GLU A 240 7.19 -4.27 14.39
N LEU A 241 6.95 -5.47 14.90
CA LEU A 241 7.59 -6.68 14.40
C LEU A 241 6.96 -7.14 13.05
N PHE A 242 5.62 -7.17 12.87
CA PHE A 242 4.86 -7.75 11.72
C PHE A 242 3.49 -7.07 11.38
N LEU A 243 3.36 -6.41 10.21
CA LEU A 243 2.26 -5.50 9.78
C LEU A 243 1.53 -5.83 8.44
N LEU A 244 0.21 -5.51 8.31
CA LEU A 244 -0.79 -5.65 7.18
C LEU A 244 -1.69 -6.94 7.12
N THR A 245 -3.06 -7.04 7.28
CA THR A 245 -4.22 -6.11 7.60
C THR A 245 -5.55 -6.89 8.00
N ALA A 246 -6.69 -6.33 8.55
CA ALA A 246 -8.04 -7.07 8.70
C ALA A 246 -9.51 -6.43 8.77
N LYS A 247 -10.28 -6.44 7.65
CA LYS A 247 -11.75 -6.22 7.37
C LYS A 247 -12.43 -5.12 6.50
N TYR A 248 -11.81 -4.20 5.75
CA TYR A 248 -12.59 -3.16 4.99
C TYR A 248 -12.64 -3.30 3.46
N PRO A 249 -13.86 -3.33 2.87
CA PRO A 249 -13.98 -3.64 1.46
C PRO A 249 -14.07 -2.39 0.55
N MET A 250 -12.96 -1.67 0.37
CA MET A 250 -12.55 -1.28 -1.00
C MET A 250 -12.04 -2.54 -1.73
N ALA A 251 -12.91 -3.55 -1.78
CA ALA A 251 -12.61 -4.88 -2.23
C ALA A 251 -12.89 -4.92 -3.73
N ASN A 252 -11.90 -4.57 -4.54
CA ASN A 252 -11.91 -4.87 -5.96
C ASN A 252 -11.19 -6.19 -6.16
N SER A 253 -11.80 -7.16 -6.85
CA SER A 253 -11.15 -8.45 -7.12
C SER A 253 -9.84 -8.33 -7.94
N VAL A 254 -9.62 -7.22 -8.67
CA VAL A 254 -8.30 -6.89 -9.27
C VAL A 254 -7.24 -6.64 -8.20
N ALA A 255 -7.60 -6.01 -7.09
CA ALA A 255 -6.66 -5.83 -5.98
C ALA A 255 -6.29 -7.18 -5.36
N GLN A 256 -7.26 -8.10 -5.20
CA GLN A 256 -6.97 -9.48 -4.77
C GLN A 256 -6.04 -10.21 -5.77
N ASP A 257 -6.27 -10.06 -7.08
CA ASP A 257 -5.40 -10.58 -8.14
C ASP A 257 -3.96 -9.98 -8.08
N MET A 258 -3.75 -8.84 -7.40
CA MET A 258 -2.46 -8.13 -7.27
C MET A 258 -1.80 -8.21 -5.89
N PHE A 259 -2.54 -8.44 -4.80
CA PHE A 259 -2.01 -8.33 -3.43
C PHE A 259 -0.87 -9.33 -3.15
N GLY A 260 -0.92 -10.55 -3.72
CA GLY A 260 0.18 -11.53 -3.63
C GLY A 260 1.49 -11.13 -4.34
N ILE A 261 1.53 -9.95 -4.97
CA ILE A 261 2.71 -9.35 -5.61
C ILE A 261 3.24 -8.17 -4.77
N ILE A 262 2.42 -7.60 -3.87
CA ILE A 262 2.76 -6.45 -3.03
C ILE A 262 3.31 -6.95 -1.68
N PRO A 263 4.54 -6.57 -1.26
CA PRO A 263 5.11 -7.02 0.01
C PRO A 263 4.45 -6.38 1.27
N GLY A 264 3.99 -7.22 2.21
CA GLY A 264 3.46 -6.90 3.56
C GLY A 264 2.87 -8.15 4.26
N ASP A 265 2.85 -8.21 5.60
CA ASP A 265 2.64 -9.42 6.43
C ASP A 265 2.28 -9.10 7.94
N THR A 266 1.00 -9.09 8.40
CA THR A 266 0.57 -8.80 9.83
C THR A 266 0.73 -9.93 10.85
N ASP A 267 0.59 -9.63 12.14
CA ASP A 267 -0.44 -10.26 13.03
C ASP A 267 -1.50 -11.22 12.40
N TYR A 268 -2.42 -10.80 11.51
CA TYR A 268 -3.39 -11.66 10.85
C TYR A 268 -2.74 -12.75 9.96
N ARG A 269 -1.54 -12.54 9.40
CA ARG A 269 -0.74 -13.64 8.81
C ARG A 269 -0.43 -14.73 9.85
N ILE A 270 -0.16 -14.36 11.10
CA ILE A 270 0.11 -15.33 12.18
C ILE A 270 -1.13 -16.21 12.44
N PHE A 271 -2.33 -15.61 12.44
CA PHE A 271 -3.59 -16.34 12.56
C PHE A 271 -3.98 -17.13 11.28
N ALA A 272 -3.70 -16.60 10.09
CA ALA A 272 -4.18 -17.13 8.80
C ALA A 272 -3.22 -18.10 8.09
N GLU A 273 -1.91 -17.95 8.26
CA GLU A 273 -0.89 -18.80 7.61
C GLU A 273 -0.04 -19.58 8.63
N ASP A 274 0.51 -18.91 9.65
CA ASP A 274 1.66 -19.46 10.37
C ASP A 274 1.32 -20.34 11.59
N ILE A 275 0.14 -20.20 12.23
CA ILE A 275 -0.23 -20.99 13.43
C ILE A 275 -1.56 -21.75 13.29
N THR A 276 -2.67 -21.08 12.97
CA THR A 276 -4.02 -21.66 13.20
C THR A 276 -4.97 -21.67 11.99
N ASN A 277 -4.58 -21.12 10.84
CA ASN A 277 -5.38 -21.08 9.59
C ASN A 277 -6.82 -20.55 9.80
N ILE A 278 -6.97 -19.51 10.62
CA ILE A 278 -8.28 -18.98 11.02
C ILE A 278 -8.76 -17.93 10.02
N PRO A 279 -9.99 -18.03 9.49
CA PRO A 279 -10.54 -17.01 8.60
C PRO A 279 -10.78 -15.67 9.32
N GLY A 280 -10.24 -14.62 8.72
CA GLY A 280 -10.50 -13.21 8.99
C GLY A 280 -10.72 -12.43 7.69
N LEU A 281 -10.34 -11.16 7.64
CA LEU A 281 -10.44 -10.29 6.46
C LEU A 281 -9.18 -9.37 6.37
N ASP A 282 -9.21 -8.26 5.58
CA ASP A 282 -8.12 -7.23 5.40
C ASP A 282 -8.64 -5.72 5.46
N ILE A 283 -8.25 -4.88 6.47
CA ILE A 283 -8.43 -3.39 6.54
C ILE A 283 -7.03 -2.81 6.51
N ILE A 284 -6.78 -1.99 5.50
CA ILE A 284 -5.90 -0.85 5.63
C ILE A 284 -6.62 0.40 5.12
N PHE A 285 -6.24 1.55 5.66
CA PHE A 285 -6.26 2.76 4.83
C PHE A 285 -5.19 2.57 3.72
N VAL A 286 -5.59 2.46 2.44
CA VAL A 286 -4.67 2.09 1.35
C VAL A 286 -3.94 3.29 0.73
N LEU A 287 -4.53 4.49 0.85
CA LEU A 287 -3.99 5.78 0.43
C LEU A 287 -3.54 6.58 1.65
N GLY A 288 -2.60 7.49 1.48
CA GLY A 288 -1.94 8.19 2.59
C GLY A 288 -0.60 7.59 2.98
N GLY A 289 0.05 6.86 2.07
CA GLY A 289 1.36 6.28 2.29
C GLY A 289 2.48 7.30 2.53
N TYR A 290 2.26 8.60 2.27
CA TYR A 290 3.25 9.66 2.48
C TYR A 290 3.75 9.76 3.93
N PHE A 291 2.89 9.52 4.92
CA PHE A 291 3.24 9.66 6.35
C PHE A 291 3.54 8.34 7.06
N TYR A 292 3.27 7.21 6.40
CA TYR A 292 3.55 5.88 6.93
C TYR A 292 5.03 5.76 7.32
N HIS A 293 5.28 5.37 8.58
CA HIS A 293 6.62 5.24 9.17
C HIS A 293 7.44 6.54 9.06
N THR A 294 6.83 7.69 9.41
CA THR A 294 7.48 9.01 9.46
C THR A 294 7.10 9.79 10.71
N SER A 295 7.86 10.84 11.06
CA SER A 295 7.47 11.77 12.14
C SER A 295 6.19 12.58 11.86
N TYR A 296 5.66 12.50 10.62
CA TYR A 296 4.42 13.15 10.18
C TYR A 296 3.17 12.27 10.33
N ASP A 297 3.26 11.06 10.88
CA ASP A 297 2.06 10.28 11.24
C ASP A 297 1.37 10.85 12.50
N THR A 298 0.72 12.02 12.35
CA THR A 298 0.02 12.74 13.42
C THR A 298 -1.49 12.71 13.25
N VAL A 299 -2.22 13.06 14.32
CA VAL A 299 -3.69 13.05 14.36
C VAL A 299 -4.29 14.01 13.31
N GLU A 300 -3.58 15.09 12.99
CA GLU A 300 -3.94 16.13 12.02
C GLU A 300 -3.78 15.66 10.57
N ASN A 301 -3.01 14.59 10.34
CA ASN A 301 -2.76 13.97 9.05
C ASN A 301 -3.65 12.74 8.78
N LEU A 302 -4.71 12.55 9.58
CA LEU A 302 -5.75 11.57 9.33
C LEU A 302 -6.87 12.15 8.47
N LEU A 303 -7.40 11.33 7.55
CA LEU A 303 -8.52 11.69 6.70
C LEU A 303 -9.83 11.78 7.52
N PRO A 304 -10.46 12.96 7.65
CA PRO A 304 -11.73 13.06 8.36
C PRO A 304 -12.82 12.19 7.72
N GLY A 305 -13.54 11.44 8.54
CA GLY A 305 -14.53 10.46 8.10
C GLY A 305 -13.97 9.08 7.75
N SER A 306 -12.64 8.88 7.70
CA SER A 306 -12.09 7.52 7.51
C SER A 306 -12.21 6.66 8.76
N ILE A 307 -12.15 7.28 9.95
CA ILE A 307 -12.32 6.62 11.24
C ILE A 307 -13.80 6.43 11.56
N GLN A 308 -14.66 7.40 11.24
CA GLN A 308 -16.11 7.25 11.32
C GLN A 308 -16.57 6.07 10.47
N ALA A 309 -16.11 6.03 9.21
CA ALA A 309 -16.30 4.87 8.36
C ALA A 309 -15.75 3.60 9.01
N ARG A 310 -14.50 3.61 9.53
CA ARG A 310 -13.86 2.46 10.20
C ARG A 310 -14.67 1.93 11.38
N GLY A 311 -15.38 2.75 12.13
CA GLY A 311 -16.24 2.28 13.22
C GLY A 311 -17.53 1.61 12.77
N GLU A 312 -18.21 2.21 11.79
CA GLU A 312 -19.58 1.81 11.41
C GLU A 312 -19.65 0.41 10.79
N ASN A 313 -18.84 0.09 9.76
CA ASN A 313 -18.82 -1.29 9.25
C ASN A 313 -18.14 -2.25 10.25
N LEU A 314 -17.31 -1.76 11.17
CA LEU A 314 -16.65 -2.60 12.18
C LEU A 314 -17.68 -3.13 13.18
N PHE A 315 -18.54 -2.25 13.70
CA PHE A 315 -19.68 -2.57 14.55
C PHE A 315 -20.74 -3.40 13.82
N ASN A 316 -21.09 -3.02 12.58
CA ASN A 316 -22.06 -3.77 11.78
C ASN A 316 -21.57 -5.18 11.43
N LEU A 317 -20.27 -5.38 11.18
CA LEU A 317 -19.72 -6.73 10.94
C LEU A 317 -19.68 -7.55 12.24
N VAL A 318 -19.32 -6.96 13.38
CA VAL A 318 -19.40 -7.64 14.70
C VAL A 318 -20.84 -8.13 14.92
N LYS A 319 -21.83 -7.24 14.80
CA LYS A 319 -23.27 -7.56 14.88
C LYS A 319 -23.71 -8.62 13.87
N ALA A 320 -23.19 -8.61 12.64
CA ALA A 320 -23.54 -9.61 11.64
C ALA A 320 -22.95 -10.99 11.94
N PHE A 321 -21.71 -11.06 12.44
CA PHE A 321 -21.01 -12.31 12.71
C PHE A 321 -21.44 -12.95 14.02
N THR A 322 -21.58 -12.21 15.13
CA THR A 322 -22.04 -12.77 16.41
C THR A 322 -23.47 -13.33 16.33
N ASN A 323 -24.27 -12.87 15.36
CA ASN A 323 -25.62 -13.37 15.08
C ASN A 323 -25.66 -14.40 13.92
N SER A 324 -24.51 -14.79 13.35
CA SER A 324 -24.45 -15.65 12.17
C SER A 324 -24.62 -17.14 12.51
N PRO A 325 -25.57 -17.86 11.90
CA PRO A 325 -25.72 -19.30 12.08
C PRO A 325 -24.62 -20.13 11.41
N MET A 326 -23.58 -19.50 10.84
CA MET A 326 -22.39 -20.21 10.37
C MET A 326 -21.40 -20.52 11.51
N LEU A 327 -21.13 -19.56 12.41
CA LEU A 327 -20.35 -19.84 13.64
C LEU A 327 -21.04 -20.94 14.47
N LEU A 328 -22.36 -20.86 14.61
CA LEU A 328 -23.18 -21.88 15.29
C LEU A 328 -23.17 -23.27 14.61
N LYS A 329 -22.65 -23.39 13.38
CA LYS A 329 -22.47 -24.66 12.66
C LYS A 329 -21.02 -25.15 12.65
N GLU A 330 -20.04 -24.26 12.76
CA GLU A 330 -18.60 -24.60 12.81
C GLU A 330 -18.29 -25.51 14.01
N ASN A 331 -19.01 -25.31 15.13
CA ASN A 331 -19.03 -26.15 16.34
C ASN A 331 -19.48 -27.62 16.08
N LYS A 332 -19.89 -27.98 14.85
CA LYS A 332 -20.15 -29.37 14.42
C LYS A 332 -19.22 -29.86 13.30
N ARG A 333 -18.26 -29.04 12.87
CA ARG A 333 -17.43 -29.30 11.68
C ARG A 333 -15.92 -29.24 11.92
N SER A 334 -15.49 -28.78 13.09
CA SER A 334 -14.08 -28.69 13.53
C SER A 334 -13.26 -29.99 13.47
N ASN A 335 -13.88 -31.15 13.25
CA ASN A 335 -13.19 -32.44 13.06
C ASN A 335 -12.87 -32.79 11.59
N GLU A 336 -13.34 -32.04 10.61
CA GLU A 336 -12.92 -32.18 9.21
C GLU A 336 -11.99 -31.03 8.84
N ALA A 337 -10.74 -31.36 8.46
CA ALA A 337 -9.70 -30.38 8.20
C ALA A 337 -10.12 -29.33 7.16
N ALA A 338 -9.72 -28.08 7.38
CA ALA A 338 -9.97 -26.96 6.48
C ALA A 338 -9.38 -27.23 5.09
N MET A 339 -10.20 -27.74 4.17
CA MET A 339 -9.78 -27.98 2.79
C MET A 339 -9.42 -26.64 2.14
N PRO A 340 -8.34 -26.56 1.35
CA PRO A 340 -8.04 -25.36 0.58
C PRO A 340 -9.23 -25.03 -0.33
N ILE A 341 -9.67 -23.76 -0.27
CA ILE A 341 -10.81 -23.29 -1.06
C ILE A 341 -10.45 -23.45 -2.54
N LYS A 342 -11.14 -24.38 -3.23
CA LYS A 342 -10.94 -24.58 -4.67
C LYS A 342 -11.22 -23.28 -5.42
N ASP A 343 -10.32 -22.93 -6.34
CA ASP A 343 -10.42 -21.70 -7.14
C ASP A 343 -11.73 -21.58 -7.94
N ASP A 344 -12.36 -22.71 -8.26
CA ASP A 344 -13.71 -22.81 -8.85
C ASP A 344 -14.79 -22.01 -8.09
N LEU A 345 -14.60 -21.74 -6.80
CA LEU A 345 -15.57 -21.07 -5.93
C LEU A 345 -15.37 -19.54 -5.82
N ARG A 346 -14.28 -18.96 -6.37
CA ARG A 346 -14.01 -17.52 -6.26
C ARG A 346 -15.11 -16.69 -6.93
N ALA A 347 -15.92 -16.00 -6.13
CA ALA A 347 -16.89 -15.03 -6.61
C ALA A 347 -16.19 -13.75 -7.10
N ILE A 348 -16.76 -13.07 -8.09
CA ILE A 348 -16.28 -11.75 -8.53
C ILE A 348 -17.02 -10.69 -7.72
N PHE A 349 -16.26 -9.74 -7.17
CA PHE A 349 -16.78 -8.65 -6.35
C PHE A 349 -16.06 -7.32 -6.62
N PHE A 350 -16.81 -6.22 -6.51
CA PHE A 350 -16.29 -4.85 -6.55
C PHE A 350 -17.30 -3.88 -5.92
N ASP A 351 -16.81 -2.86 -5.22
CA ASP A 351 -17.66 -1.75 -4.80
C ASP A 351 -17.97 -0.83 -5.99
N TYR A 352 -19.17 -0.25 -6.03
CA TYR A 352 -19.50 0.84 -6.94
C TYR A 352 -19.50 2.15 -6.16
N LEU A 353 -18.41 2.92 -6.28
CA LEU A 353 -18.24 4.25 -5.67
C LEU A 353 -18.45 4.25 -4.14
N THR A 354 -18.02 3.19 -3.43
CA THR A 354 -18.34 2.86 -2.02
C THR A 354 -19.84 2.81 -1.65
N TRP A 355 -20.78 3.07 -2.56
CA TRP A 355 -22.22 3.15 -2.26
C TRP A 355 -22.89 1.79 -2.09
N PHE A 356 -22.42 0.77 -2.82
CA PHE A 356 -22.89 -0.61 -2.70
C PHE A 356 -21.84 -1.58 -3.26
N MET A 357 -21.87 -2.83 -2.77
CA MET A 357 -21.03 -3.92 -3.26
C MET A 357 -21.79 -4.73 -4.33
N VAL A 358 -21.14 -5.00 -5.46
CA VAL A 358 -21.62 -5.95 -6.48
C VAL A 358 -20.89 -7.28 -6.26
N ILE A 359 -21.63 -8.39 -6.16
CA ILE A 359 -21.07 -9.74 -5.99
C ILE A 359 -21.81 -10.71 -6.91
N TYR A 360 -21.08 -11.59 -7.62
CA TYR A 360 -21.68 -12.72 -8.34
C TYR A 360 -20.76 -13.95 -8.44
N PRO A 361 -21.29 -15.19 -8.40
CA PRO A 361 -20.48 -16.42 -8.44
C PRO A 361 -19.73 -16.65 -9.76
N ARG A 362 -18.66 -17.45 -9.72
CA ARG A 362 -17.85 -17.87 -10.89
C ARG A 362 -18.67 -18.51 -12.02
N GLY A 363 -19.71 -19.27 -11.68
CA GLY A 363 -20.65 -19.83 -12.67
C GLY A 363 -21.44 -18.77 -13.44
N VAL A 364 -21.76 -17.64 -12.79
CA VAL A 364 -22.40 -16.48 -13.43
C VAL A 364 -21.38 -15.67 -14.23
N SER A 365 -20.14 -15.53 -13.73
CA SER A 365 -19.07 -14.84 -14.47
C SER A 365 -18.76 -15.51 -15.81
N LEU A 366 -18.72 -16.85 -15.87
CA LEU A 366 -18.53 -17.61 -17.11
C LEU A 366 -19.52 -17.19 -18.21
N VAL A 367 -20.81 -17.04 -17.86
CA VAL A 367 -21.86 -16.62 -18.80
C VAL A 367 -21.73 -15.15 -19.17
N LEU A 368 -21.61 -14.26 -18.17
CA LEU A 368 -21.53 -12.80 -18.41
C LEU A 368 -20.29 -12.41 -19.19
N HIS A 369 -19.12 -12.98 -18.87
CA HIS A 369 -17.84 -12.62 -19.48
C HIS A 369 -17.65 -13.23 -20.88
N SER A 370 -18.33 -14.33 -21.20
CA SER A 370 -18.36 -14.89 -22.57
C SER A 370 -19.31 -14.14 -23.51
N LEU A 371 -20.38 -13.53 -22.99
CA LEU A 371 -21.43 -12.89 -23.78
C LEU A 371 -20.92 -11.76 -24.73
N PRO A 372 -20.02 -10.84 -24.32
CA PRO A 372 -19.45 -9.84 -25.23
C PRO A 372 -18.79 -10.46 -26.47
N VAL A 373 -17.98 -11.52 -26.30
CA VAL A 373 -17.29 -12.20 -27.41
C VAL A 373 -18.28 -12.91 -28.33
N ALA A 374 -19.31 -13.57 -27.77
CA ALA A 374 -20.37 -14.17 -28.57
C ALA A 374 -21.10 -13.12 -29.43
N ILE A 375 -21.40 -11.94 -28.88
CA ILE A 375 -22.00 -10.83 -29.62
C ILE A 375 -21.06 -10.31 -30.72
N PHE A 376 -19.76 -10.17 -30.45
CA PHE A 376 -18.77 -9.73 -31.45
C PHE A 376 -18.65 -10.73 -32.62
N LEU A 377 -18.59 -12.03 -32.33
CA LEU A 377 -18.50 -13.08 -33.34
C LEU A 377 -19.76 -13.20 -34.21
N LEU A 378 -20.94 -12.93 -33.64
CA LEU A 378 -22.21 -12.95 -34.38
C LEU A 378 -22.50 -11.64 -35.13
N ALA A 379 -21.88 -10.51 -34.75
CA ALA A 379 -22.13 -9.21 -35.36
C ALA A 379 -22.04 -9.19 -36.91
N PRO A 380 -21.04 -9.81 -37.57
CA PRO A 380 -20.96 -9.85 -39.04
C PRO A 380 -22.23 -10.39 -39.74
N LEU A 381 -22.97 -11.32 -39.11
CA LEU A 381 -24.21 -11.86 -39.65
C LEU A 381 -25.33 -10.81 -39.63
N PHE A 382 -25.49 -10.11 -38.50
CA PHE A 382 -26.49 -9.05 -38.36
C PHE A 382 -26.16 -7.82 -39.21
N LEU A 383 -24.88 -7.50 -39.41
CA LEU A 383 -24.44 -6.35 -40.22
C LEU A 383 -24.53 -6.57 -41.73
N THR A 384 -24.60 -7.82 -42.19
CA THR A 384 -24.77 -8.16 -43.62
C THR A 384 -26.20 -8.59 -43.99
N SER A 385 -27.06 -8.77 -43.00
CA SER A 385 -28.48 -9.13 -43.20
C SER A 385 -29.27 -8.02 -43.92
N PRO A 386 -30.19 -8.35 -44.85
CA PRO A 386 -30.56 -9.70 -45.30
C PRO A 386 -29.65 -10.27 -46.41
N ASN A 387 -28.79 -9.44 -47.01
CA ASN A 387 -28.01 -9.78 -48.21
C ASN A 387 -26.69 -10.52 -47.87
N ILE A 388 -26.79 -11.58 -47.08
CA ILE A 388 -25.61 -12.33 -46.59
C ILE A 388 -25.03 -13.17 -47.72
N THR A 389 -23.84 -12.78 -48.19
CA THR A 389 -22.99 -13.59 -49.08
C THR A 389 -21.67 -13.91 -48.38
N LEU A 390 -21.01 -15.01 -48.76
CA LEU A 390 -19.70 -15.37 -48.19
C LEU A 390 -18.66 -14.24 -48.34
N MET A 391 -18.72 -13.49 -49.45
CA MET A 391 -17.85 -12.35 -49.73
C MET A 391 -18.18 -11.13 -48.86
N SER A 392 -19.47 -10.76 -48.72
CA SER A 392 -19.86 -9.63 -47.86
C SER A 392 -19.60 -9.92 -46.39
N TRP A 393 -19.78 -11.16 -45.95
CA TRP A 393 -19.47 -11.62 -44.60
C TRP A 393 -17.96 -11.57 -44.32
N SER A 394 -17.12 -12.14 -45.19
CA SER A 394 -15.66 -12.15 -44.98
C SER A 394 -15.04 -10.74 -45.03
N LEU A 395 -15.53 -9.87 -45.90
CA LEU A 395 -15.15 -8.45 -45.91
C LEU A 395 -15.57 -7.72 -44.62
N THR A 396 -16.75 -8.04 -44.06
CA THR A 396 -17.22 -7.45 -42.80
C THR A 396 -16.39 -7.94 -41.62
N VAL A 397 -16.06 -9.24 -41.55
CA VAL A 397 -15.13 -9.80 -40.57
C VAL A 397 -13.77 -9.11 -40.66
N LEU A 398 -13.26 -8.89 -41.87
CA LEU A 398 -11.97 -8.23 -42.08
C LEU A 398 -11.98 -6.74 -41.66
N ASP A 399 -13.05 -5.99 -41.91
CA ASP A 399 -13.17 -4.58 -41.47
C ASP A 399 -13.27 -4.50 -39.93
N LEU A 400 -14.00 -5.42 -39.30
CA LEU A 400 -14.07 -5.54 -37.84
C LEU A 400 -12.72 -5.89 -37.21
N MET A 401 -11.98 -6.86 -37.76
CA MET A 401 -10.65 -7.24 -37.28
C MET A 401 -9.63 -6.11 -37.48
N ARG A 402 -9.69 -5.37 -38.59
CA ARG A 402 -8.88 -4.15 -38.82
C ARG A 402 -9.21 -3.06 -37.79
N GLY A 403 -10.50 -2.86 -37.50
CA GLY A 403 -10.95 -1.95 -36.45
C GLY A 403 -10.40 -2.32 -35.08
N MET A 404 -10.40 -3.61 -34.74
CA MET A 404 -9.88 -4.12 -33.47
C MET A 404 -8.36 -3.92 -33.36
N LEU A 405 -7.62 -4.24 -34.42
CA LEU A 405 -6.16 -4.05 -34.47
C LEU A 405 -5.75 -2.58 -34.38
N LEU A 406 -6.46 -1.66 -35.07
CA LEU A 406 -6.19 -0.22 -34.95
C LEU A 406 -6.56 0.34 -33.57
N HIS A 407 -7.63 -0.15 -32.94
CA HIS A 407 -7.99 0.27 -31.58
C HIS A 407 -7.00 -0.26 -30.54
N ALA A 408 -6.54 -1.51 -30.68
CA ALA A 408 -5.47 -2.09 -29.87
C ALA A 408 -4.15 -1.31 -30.03
N PHE A 409 -3.78 -0.96 -31.27
CA PHE A 409 -2.60 -0.13 -31.52
C PHE A 409 -2.74 1.27 -30.90
N GLY A 410 -3.93 1.86 -30.95
CA GLY A 410 -4.23 3.13 -30.26
C GLY A 410 -4.09 3.02 -28.74
N ALA A 411 -4.62 1.95 -28.13
CA ALA A 411 -4.48 1.69 -26.69
C ALA A 411 -3.01 1.43 -26.29
N ILE A 412 -2.23 0.75 -27.13
CA ILE A 412 -0.78 0.56 -26.92
C ILE A 412 -0.05 1.90 -27.00
N LEU A 413 -0.31 2.73 -28.01
CA LEU A 413 0.28 4.08 -28.10
C LEU A 413 -0.15 4.99 -26.94
N ALA A 414 -1.37 4.83 -26.43
CA ALA A 414 -1.87 5.55 -25.26
C ALA A 414 -1.12 5.23 -23.97
N ILE A 415 -0.40 4.10 -23.91
CA ILE A 415 0.52 3.69 -22.83
C ILE A 415 1.97 4.07 -23.17
N VAL A 416 2.42 3.74 -24.39
CA VAL A 416 3.82 3.91 -24.81
C VAL A 416 4.23 5.38 -24.95
N ILE A 417 3.36 6.27 -25.46
CA ILE A 417 3.71 7.69 -25.63
C ILE A 417 3.92 8.41 -24.29
N PRO A 418 3.04 8.32 -23.27
CA PRO A 418 3.32 8.91 -21.96
C PRO A 418 4.52 8.23 -21.27
N ALA A 419 4.76 6.93 -21.46
CA ALA A 419 5.96 6.25 -20.95
C ALA A 419 7.27 6.79 -21.57
N VAL A 420 7.29 7.02 -22.89
CA VAL A 420 8.46 7.63 -23.57
C VAL A 420 8.63 9.10 -23.18
N ALA A 421 7.53 9.85 -23.00
CA ALA A 421 7.59 11.22 -22.48
C ALA A 421 8.16 11.25 -21.05
N ALA A 422 7.72 10.35 -20.18
CA ALA A 422 8.25 10.18 -18.82
C ALA A 422 9.75 9.88 -18.82
N ALA A 423 10.21 8.94 -19.64
CA ALA A 423 11.62 8.62 -19.79
C ALA A 423 12.49 9.79 -20.28
N ALA A 424 11.90 10.79 -20.97
CA ALA A 424 12.59 12.03 -21.33
C ALA A 424 12.61 13.08 -20.20
N CYS A 425 11.66 13.05 -19.26
CA CYS A 425 11.60 13.95 -18.10
C CYS A 425 12.74 13.69 -17.11
N ALA A 426 13.03 12.41 -16.91
CA ALA A 426 14.08 11.82 -16.08
C ALA A 426 15.47 12.48 -16.17
N LEU A 427 15.76 13.17 -17.29
CA LEU A 427 17.04 13.84 -17.52
C LEU A 427 17.19 15.15 -16.73
N ARG A 428 16.10 15.73 -16.19
CA ARG A 428 16.14 17.01 -15.43
C ARG A 428 15.10 17.13 -14.31
N ALA A 429 13.91 16.53 -14.45
CA ALA A 429 12.79 16.67 -13.53
C ALA A 429 12.55 15.35 -12.78
N TRP A 430 12.91 15.31 -11.51
CA TRP A 430 13.04 14.07 -10.75
C TRP A 430 11.80 13.81 -9.88
N VAL A 431 10.85 13.02 -10.38
CA VAL A 431 9.68 12.57 -9.57
C VAL A 431 8.87 13.76 -8.99
N SER A 432 8.84 14.90 -9.69
CA SER A 432 8.19 16.16 -9.25
C SER A 432 6.70 16.01 -8.91
N TRP A 433 6.05 15.00 -9.49
CA TRP A 433 4.66 14.63 -9.26
C TRP A 433 4.41 13.95 -7.90
N PHE A 434 5.44 13.60 -7.12
CA PHE A 434 5.27 12.97 -5.79
C PHE A 434 4.59 13.93 -4.80
N ALA A 435 5.18 15.11 -4.56
CA ALA A 435 4.50 16.18 -3.81
C ALA A 435 3.36 16.87 -4.59
N HIS A 436 3.27 16.66 -5.90
CA HIS A 436 2.34 17.37 -6.79
C HIS A 436 1.63 16.44 -7.81
N PRO A 437 0.72 15.54 -7.37
CA PRO A 437 0.12 14.52 -8.24
C PRO A 437 -0.54 15.06 -9.51
N TYR A 438 -1.08 16.28 -9.46
CA TYR A 438 -1.69 16.97 -10.60
C TYR A 438 -0.74 17.17 -11.81
N LEU A 439 0.58 17.19 -11.58
CA LEU A 439 1.58 17.26 -12.65
C LEU A 439 1.58 15.98 -13.51
N ALA A 440 1.44 14.80 -12.90
CA ALA A 440 1.39 13.55 -13.64
C ALA A 440 0.19 13.52 -14.61
N PHE A 441 -0.98 13.99 -14.16
CA PHE A 441 -2.15 14.15 -15.03
C PHE A 441 -1.89 15.16 -16.15
N LEU A 442 -1.30 16.32 -15.85
CA LEU A 442 -1.00 17.37 -16.83
C LEU A 442 0.00 16.92 -17.92
N MET A 443 0.97 16.09 -17.56
CA MET A 443 1.98 15.58 -18.50
C MET A 443 1.49 14.35 -19.29
N PHE A 444 0.82 13.39 -18.63
CA PHE A 444 0.60 12.06 -19.18
C PHE A 444 -0.81 11.81 -19.76
N VAL A 445 -1.84 12.56 -19.33
CA VAL A 445 -3.18 12.48 -19.96
C VAL A 445 -3.17 13.01 -21.41
N PRO A 446 -2.55 14.17 -21.75
CA PRO A 446 -2.58 14.67 -23.12
C PRO A 446 -1.78 13.79 -24.10
N THR A 447 -0.65 13.22 -23.66
CA THR A 447 0.15 12.26 -24.44
C THR A 447 -0.56 10.94 -24.64
N SER A 448 -1.30 10.45 -23.65
CA SER A 448 -2.14 9.26 -23.79
C SER A 448 -3.28 9.48 -24.79
N LEU A 449 -4.00 10.61 -24.69
CA LEU A 449 -5.05 11.00 -25.64
C LEU A 449 -4.49 11.16 -27.06
N ALA A 450 -3.28 11.70 -27.21
CA ALA A 450 -2.58 11.74 -28.50
C ALA A 450 -2.36 10.33 -29.07
N GLY A 451 -1.91 9.38 -28.25
CA GLY A 451 -1.76 7.96 -28.63
C GLY A 451 -3.06 7.31 -29.11
N LEU A 452 -4.19 7.56 -28.42
CA LEU A 452 -5.51 7.08 -28.85
C LEU A 452 -5.95 7.67 -30.21
N PHE A 453 -5.59 8.91 -30.53
CA PHE A 453 -6.00 9.57 -31.78
C PHE A 453 -5.09 9.29 -32.98
N ILE A 454 -3.78 9.08 -32.78
CA ILE A 454 -2.80 8.92 -33.87
C ILE A 454 -3.21 7.88 -34.92
N PRO A 455 -3.58 6.63 -34.58
CA PRO A 455 -3.96 5.64 -35.58
C PRO A 455 -5.20 6.02 -36.38
N ARG A 456 -6.12 6.81 -35.80
CA ARG A 456 -7.35 7.24 -36.48
C ARG A 456 -7.18 8.52 -37.31
N ILE A 457 -6.12 9.29 -37.05
CA ILE A 457 -5.69 10.39 -37.94
C ILE A 457 -5.00 9.81 -39.19
N ILE A 458 -4.21 8.73 -39.04
CA ILE A 458 -3.44 8.12 -40.13
C ILE A 458 -4.29 7.13 -40.95
N TRP A 459 -5.06 6.25 -40.30
CA TRP A 459 -5.86 5.21 -40.96
C TRP A 459 -7.35 5.43 -40.72
N GLY A 460 -8.03 6.00 -41.72
CA GLY A 460 -9.49 6.17 -41.71
C GLY A 460 -10.23 4.87 -42.05
N LEU A 461 -10.80 4.21 -41.05
CA LEU A 461 -11.79 3.15 -41.24
C LEU A 461 -13.23 3.67 -41.08
N SER A 462 -14.20 2.80 -41.33
CA SER A 462 -15.61 3.09 -41.06
C SER A 462 -15.86 3.31 -39.55
N GLU A 463 -16.82 4.18 -39.19
CA GLU A 463 -17.27 4.33 -37.79
C GLU A 463 -17.72 2.97 -37.21
N GLN A 464 -18.29 2.11 -38.06
CA GLN A 464 -18.73 0.77 -37.72
C GLN A 464 -17.57 -0.16 -37.35
N ALA A 465 -16.48 -0.16 -38.13
CA ALA A 465 -15.26 -0.89 -37.81
C ALA A 465 -14.61 -0.38 -36.52
N HIS A 466 -14.53 0.94 -36.33
CA HIS A 466 -13.98 1.48 -35.09
C HIS A 466 -14.84 1.15 -33.86
N PHE A 467 -16.16 1.13 -33.97
CA PHE A 467 -17.05 0.75 -32.88
C PHE A 467 -16.93 -0.74 -32.53
N TRP A 468 -17.14 -1.62 -33.52
CA TRP A 468 -17.09 -3.07 -33.28
C TRP A 468 -15.68 -3.57 -32.99
N GLY A 469 -14.66 -2.92 -33.54
CA GLY A 469 -13.26 -3.20 -33.22
C GLY A 469 -12.92 -2.87 -31.77
N ALA A 470 -13.39 -1.73 -31.26
CA ALA A 470 -13.21 -1.38 -29.85
C ALA A 470 -14.01 -2.32 -28.93
N PHE A 471 -15.28 -2.58 -29.23
CA PHE A 471 -16.10 -3.57 -28.52
C PHE A 471 -15.45 -4.96 -28.52
N GLY A 472 -14.91 -5.40 -29.66
CA GLY A 472 -14.21 -6.67 -29.82
C GLY A 472 -12.93 -6.76 -28.97
N LEU A 473 -12.16 -5.66 -28.87
CA LEU A 473 -10.98 -5.61 -27.99
C LEU A 473 -11.36 -5.76 -26.52
N TYR A 474 -12.32 -4.98 -26.02
CA TYR A 474 -12.76 -5.09 -24.62
C TYR A 474 -13.43 -6.45 -24.34
N SER A 475 -14.15 -7.01 -25.30
CA SER A 475 -14.69 -8.38 -25.23
C SER A 475 -13.58 -9.43 -25.13
N LEU A 476 -12.54 -9.34 -25.95
CA LEU A 476 -11.42 -10.26 -25.93
C LEU A 476 -10.63 -10.15 -24.61
N ILE A 477 -10.40 -8.93 -24.10
CA ILE A 477 -9.77 -8.72 -22.79
C ILE A 477 -10.62 -9.33 -21.67
N THR A 478 -11.94 -9.13 -21.70
CA THR A 478 -12.89 -9.74 -20.74
C THR A 478 -12.71 -11.26 -20.69
N LEU A 479 -12.67 -11.91 -21.85
CA LEU A 479 -12.48 -13.35 -21.96
C LEU A 479 -11.07 -13.80 -21.54
N VAL A 480 -10.01 -13.04 -21.85
CA VAL A 480 -8.64 -13.36 -21.42
C VAL A 480 -8.50 -13.32 -19.90
N TYR A 481 -9.06 -12.32 -19.22
CA TYR A 481 -9.11 -12.29 -17.75
C TYR A 481 -9.83 -13.54 -17.20
N MET A 482 -11.01 -13.86 -17.74
CA MET A 482 -11.81 -15.01 -17.30
C MET A 482 -11.07 -16.34 -17.51
N LEU A 483 -10.43 -16.55 -18.66
CA LEU A 483 -9.64 -17.75 -18.97
C LEU A 483 -8.35 -17.86 -18.15
N ALA A 484 -7.74 -16.73 -17.77
CA ALA A 484 -6.55 -16.69 -16.93
C ALA A 484 -6.83 -16.94 -15.44
N GLY A 485 -8.07 -17.27 -15.05
CA GLY A 485 -8.48 -17.42 -13.65
C GLY A 485 -8.77 -16.11 -12.93
N LEU A 486 -8.22 -15.00 -13.44
CA LEU A 486 -8.35 -13.65 -12.90
C LEU A 486 -9.81 -13.17 -12.85
N SER A 487 -10.05 -12.19 -11.98
CA SER A 487 -11.39 -11.66 -11.69
C SER A 487 -11.65 -10.30 -12.34
N GLY A 488 -10.58 -9.55 -12.67
CA GLY A 488 -10.63 -8.20 -13.27
C GLY A 488 -11.40 -8.03 -14.59
N GLY A 489 -11.84 -9.11 -15.24
CA GLY A 489 -12.63 -9.06 -16.48
C GLY A 489 -13.94 -8.27 -16.37
N PHE A 490 -14.48 -8.07 -15.15
CA PHE A 490 -15.73 -7.33 -14.95
C PHE A 490 -15.67 -5.89 -15.49
N LEU A 491 -14.54 -5.19 -15.34
CA LEU A 491 -14.38 -3.80 -15.81
C LEU A 491 -14.57 -3.70 -17.33
N THR A 492 -13.94 -4.61 -18.07
CA THR A 492 -14.03 -4.64 -19.54
C THR A 492 -15.35 -5.22 -20.05
N PHE A 493 -16.02 -6.07 -19.26
CA PHE A 493 -17.41 -6.47 -19.48
C PHE A 493 -18.38 -5.27 -19.39
N PHE A 494 -18.31 -4.46 -18.34
CA PHE A 494 -19.19 -3.28 -18.19
C PHE A 494 -18.90 -2.21 -19.25
N ILE A 495 -17.63 -2.02 -19.65
CA ILE A 495 -17.27 -1.20 -20.81
C ILE A 495 -17.98 -1.72 -22.08
N SER A 496 -17.84 -3.01 -22.38
CA SER A 496 -18.43 -3.61 -23.59
C SER A 496 -19.96 -3.48 -23.62
N MET A 497 -20.63 -3.79 -22.51
CA MET A 497 -22.08 -3.71 -22.41
C MET A 497 -22.61 -2.26 -22.45
N SER A 498 -21.93 -1.30 -21.82
CA SER A 498 -22.33 0.11 -21.86
C SER A 498 -22.12 0.74 -23.24
N MET A 499 -21.04 0.36 -23.96
CA MET A 499 -20.85 0.73 -25.38
C MET A 499 -21.99 0.22 -26.26
N LEU A 500 -22.44 -1.02 -26.06
CA LEU A 500 -23.55 -1.62 -26.82
C LEU A 500 -24.88 -0.89 -26.54
N LEU A 501 -25.16 -0.57 -25.27
CA LEU A 501 -26.32 0.20 -24.86
C LEU A 501 -26.31 1.63 -25.45
N GLY A 502 -25.16 2.31 -25.41
CA GLY A 502 -24.96 3.61 -26.04
C GLY A 502 -25.19 3.56 -27.56
N ARG A 503 -24.72 2.50 -28.23
CA ARG A 503 -24.93 2.31 -29.68
C ARG A 503 -26.41 2.05 -30.01
N PHE A 504 -27.12 1.28 -29.19
CA PHE A 504 -28.55 1.04 -29.32
C PHE A 504 -29.37 2.33 -29.18
N ILE A 505 -29.12 3.12 -28.13
CA ILE A 505 -29.81 4.39 -27.90
C ILE A 505 -29.51 5.41 -29.00
N CYS A 506 -28.25 5.53 -29.44
CA CYS A 506 -27.87 6.35 -30.59
C CYS A 506 -28.57 5.92 -31.89
N SER A 507 -28.81 4.62 -32.10
CA SER A 507 -29.56 4.09 -33.24
C SER A 507 -31.04 4.50 -33.25
N ILE A 508 -31.67 4.60 -32.06
CA ILE A 508 -33.03 5.16 -31.91
C ILE A 508 -33.01 6.67 -32.19
N SER A 509 -32.03 7.41 -31.66
CA SER A 509 -31.86 8.85 -31.91
C SER A 509 -31.62 9.18 -33.38
N TRP A 510 -30.99 8.30 -34.17
CA TRP A 510 -30.77 8.48 -35.60
C TRP A 510 -32.05 8.62 -36.44
N LYS A 511 -33.21 8.17 -35.93
CA LYS A 511 -34.51 8.41 -36.58
C LYS A 511 -34.99 9.85 -36.48
N HIS A 512 -34.43 10.63 -35.55
CA HIS A 512 -34.90 11.97 -35.18
C HIS A 512 -33.85 13.07 -35.39
N TRP A 513 -32.56 12.74 -35.36
CA TRP A 513 -31.46 13.71 -35.47
C TRP A 513 -30.56 13.45 -36.69
N ASN A 514 -30.10 14.53 -37.31
CA ASN A 514 -29.15 14.48 -38.44
C ASN A 514 -27.88 13.70 -38.05
N LYS A 515 -27.46 12.77 -38.92
CA LYS A 515 -26.29 11.88 -38.77
C LYS A 515 -24.93 12.58 -38.57
N GLN A 516 -24.87 13.90 -38.65
CA GLN A 516 -23.67 14.69 -38.37
C GLN A 516 -23.72 15.46 -37.04
N SER A 517 -24.87 15.51 -36.34
CA SER A 517 -25.03 16.37 -35.16
C SER A 517 -24.23 15.84 -33.95
N PRO A 518 -23.50 16.70 -33.21
CA PRO A 518 -22.83 16.31 -31.96
C PRO A 518 -23.81 15.86 -30.87
N LYS A 519 -25.11 16.12 -30.99
CA LYS A 519 -26.15 15.56 -30.09
C LYS A 519 -26.13 14.03 -30.06
N LEU A 520 -25.74 13.36 -31.14
CA LEU A 520 -25.62 11.89 -31.20
C LEU A 520 -24.51 11.35 -30.27
N LEU A 521 -23.47 12.15 -30.00
CA LEU A 521 -22.46 11.78 -29.00
C LEU A 521 -23.05 11.77 -27.58
N VAL A 522 -23.95 12.70 -27.26
CA VAL A 522 -24.65 12.73 -25.97
C VAL A 522 -25.50 11.47 -25.79
N GLY A 523 -26.25 11.07 -26.82
CA GLY A 523 -27.05 9.83 -26.81
C GLY A 523 -26.22 8.54 -26.69
N TYR A 524 -24.93 8.58 -27.07
CA TYR A 524 -23.99 7.47 -26.90
C TYR A 524 -23.32 7.48 -25.52
N VAL A 525 -22.88 8.64 -25.03
CA VAL A 525 -22.08 8.77 -23.80
C VAL A 525 -22.95 8.75 -22.53
N VAL A 526 -24.17 9.31 -22.54
CA VAL A 526 -25.03 9.34 -21.34
C VAL A 526 -25.30 7.95 -20.75
N PRO A 527 -25.65 6.91 -21.55
CA PRO A 527 -25.78 5.53 -21.05
C PRO A 527 -24.48 4.91 -20.52
N MET A 528 -23.33 5.47 -20.87
CA MET A 528 -22.01 5.02 -20.42
C MET A 528 -21.54 5.72 -19.14
N ILE A 529 -22.17 6.82 -18.71
CA ILE A 529 -21.75 7.61 -17.54
C ILE A 529 -21.49 6.74 -16.29
N PRO A 530 -22.34 5.76 -15.90
CA PRO A 530 -22.05 4.92 -14.74
C PRO A 530 -20.75 4.12 -14.87
N CYS A 531 -20.49 3.56 -16.06
CA CYS A 531 -19.27 2.80 -16.33
C CYS A 531 -18.04 3.73 -16.39
N LEU A 532 -18.14 4.90 -17.05
CA LEU A 532 -17.06 5.87 -17.15
C LEU A 532 -16.71 6.50 -15.79
N LEU A 533 -17.71 6.78 -14.96
CA LEU A 533 -17.54 7.25 -13.59
C LEU A 533 -16.83 6.19 -12.72
N TYR A 534 -17.17 4.91 -12.89
CA TYR A 534 -16.44 3.81 -12.25
C TYR A 534 -14.99 3.70 -12.75
N CYS A 535 -14.74 3.81 -14.06
CA CYS A 535 -13.38 3.84 -14.62
C CYS A 535 -12.54 4.99 -14.04
N LEU A 536 -13.14 6.17 -13.83
CA LEU A 536 -12.47 7.33 -13.23
C LEU A 536 -12.24 7.17 -11.72
N TYR A 537 -13.18 6.56 -11.00
CA TYR A 537 -13.03 6.23 -9.58
C TYR A 537 -11.91 5.23 -9.36
N TYR A 538 -12.02 4.04 -9.95
CA TYR A 538 -11.02 2.98 -9.77
C TYR A 538 -9.66 3.36 -10.39
N GLY A 539 -9.67 3.98 -11.58
CA GLY A 539 -8.46 4.48 -12.22
C GLY A 539 -7.80 5.65 -11.46
N GLY A 540 -8.58 6.56 -10.89
CA GLY A 540 -8.08 7.64 -10.06
C GLY A 540 -7.45 7.15 -8.76
N PHE A 541 -8.10 6.18 -8.10
CA PHE A 541 -7.55 5.46 -6.95
C PHE A 541 -6.22 4.76 -7.31
N LEU A 542 -6.18 4.02 -8.42
CA LEU A 542 -4.99 3.30 -8.89
C LEU A 542 -3.83 4.26 -9.21
N ILE A 543 -4.10 5.40 -9.83
CA ILE A 543 -3.07 6.41 -10.12
C ILE A 543 -2.55 7.05 -8.83
N GLN A 544 -3.43 7.42 -7.89
CA GLN A 544 -3.01 8.01 -6.61
C GLN A 544 -2.16 7.02 -5.78
N PHE A 545 -2.60 5.77 -5.67
CA PHE A 545 -1.86 4.70 -5.01
C PHE A 545 -0.48 4.50 -5.64
N LEU A 546 -0.39 4.46 -6.97
CA LEU A 546 0.90 4.29 -7.66
C LEU A 546 1.80 5.53 -7.55
N ILE A 547 1.25 6.74 -7.53
CA ILE A 547 2.04 7.96 -7.27
C ILE A 547 2.69 7.88 -5.89
N GLU A 548 1.94 7.46 -4.86
CA GLU A 548 2.50 7.21 -3.53
C GLU A 548 3.58 6.12 -3.57
N LYS A 549 3.25 4.90 -4.01
CA LYS A 549 4.18 3.76 -3.93
C LYS A 549 5.40 3.89 -4.87
N MET A 550 5.29 4.57 -6.02
CA MET A 550 6.43 4.75 -6.94
C MET A 550 7.39 5.86 -6.51
N GLY A 551 6.91 6.88 -5.77
CA GLY A 551 7.80 7.82 -5.08
C GLY A 551 8.56 7.16 -3.91
N MET A 552 7.98 6.13 -3.31
CA MET A 552 8.53 5.37 -2.17
C MET A 552 9.19 4.03 -2.60
N MET A 553 9.65 3.94 -3.85
CA MET A 553 10.22 2.71 -4.44
C MET A 553 11.74 2.54 -4.17
N GLY A 554 12.35 3.47 -3.42
CA GLY A 554 13.80 3.49 -3.17
C GLY A 554 14.65 4.04 -4.33
N SER A 555 15.91 4.35 -4.01
CA SER A 555 16.90 4.87 -4.95
C SER A 555 17.52 3.75 -5.80
N LEU A 556 16.78 3.26 -6.81
CA LEU A 556 17.29 2.27 -7.78
C LEU A 556 18.65 2.68 -8.39
N PRO A 557 19.54 1.74 -8.73
CA PRO A 557 20.84 2.04 -9.35
C PRO A 557 20.73 2.89 -10.61
N LYS A 558 21.68 3.81 -10.81
CA LYS A 558 21.80 4.60 -12.05
C LYS A 558 22.07 3.65 -13.24
N PRO A 559 21.40 3.80 -14.40
CA PRO A 559 20.48 4.88 -14.77
C PRO A 559 19.00 4.64 -14.42
N TYR A 560 18.61 3.44 -13.96
CA TYR A 560 17.21 3.05 -13.75
C TYR A 560 16.47 3.96 -12.77
N GLY A 561 17.14 4.38 -11.69
CA GLY A 561 16.60 5.32 -10.70
C GLY A 561 16.30 6.73 -11.21
N TYR A 562 16.57 7.03 -12.49
CA TYR A 562 16.17 8.29 -13.12
C TYR A 562 14.76 8.24 -13.71
N PHE A 563 14.30 7.08 -14.20
CA PHE A 563 13.12 7.02 -15.08
C PHE A 563 12.08 5.94 -14.74
N VAL A 564 12.41 4.91 -13.96
CA VAL A 564 11.48 3.77 -13.77
C VAL A 564 10.17 4.19 -13.09
N ALA A 565 10.23 5.05 -12.08
CA ALA A 565 9.04 5.57 -11.40
C ALA A 565 8.11 6.34 -12.36
N ASP A 566 8.66 7.31 -13.08
CA ASP A 566 7.95 8.12 -14.07
C ASP A 566 7.37 7.27 -15.20
N VAL A 567 8.13 6.28 -15.70
CA VAL A 567 7.67 5.35 -16.74
C VAL A 567 6.48 4.52 -16.27
N ILE A 568 6.47 4.04 -15.03
CA ILE A 568 5.34 3.27 -14.47
C ILE A 568 4.10 4.17 -14.32
N VAL A 569 4.26 5.35 -13.71
CA VAL A 569 3.15 6.31 -13.52
C VAL A 569 2.58 6.78 -14.87
N GLY A 570 3.43 7.13 -15.83
CA GLY A 570 3.02 7.51 -17.19
C GLY A 570 2.31 6.36 -17.93
N SER A 571 2.80 5.12 -17.79
CA SER A 571 2.18 3.94 -18.38
C SER A 571 0.77 3.67 -17.83
N VAL A 572 0.58 3.77 -16.51
CA VAL A 572 -0.72 3.46 -15.90
C VAL A 572 -1.72 4.60 -16.06
N ILE A 573 -1.30 5.87 -16.06
CA ILE A 573 -2.16 6.96 -16.54
C ILE A 573 -2.58 6.70 -17.99
N GLY A 574 -1.65 6.21 -18.82
CA GLY A 574 -1.92 5.74 -20.17
C GLY A 574 -3.02 4.66 -20.27
N LEU A 575 -2.93 3.64 -19.42
CA LEU A 575 -3.91 2.55 -19.31
C LEU A 575 -5.29 3.04 -18.84
N VAL A 576 -5.33 3.90 -17.82
CA VAL A 576 -6.58 4.45 -17.26
C VAL A 576 -7.28 5.37 -18.25
N VAL A 577 -6.54 6.18 -19.01
CA VAL A 577 -7.10 6.95 -20.14
C VAL A 577 -7.60 6.02 -21.25
N GLY A 578 -6.96 4.88 -21.46
CA GLY A 578 -7.44 3.80 -22.33
C GLY A 578 -8.77 3.17 -21.86
N TRP A 579 -9.01 3.04 -20.54
CA TRP A 579 -10.29 2.57 -20.00
C TRP A 579 -11.38 3.64 -20.03
N CYS A 580 -11.04 4.89 -19.69
CA CYS A 580 -12.01 5.99 -19.63
C CYS A 580 -12.36 6.49 -21.04
N PHE A 581 -11.37 6.91 -21.82
CA PHE A 581 -11.61 7.59 -23.08
C PHE A 581 -11.69 6.64 -24.28
N GLY A 582 -10.97 5.51 -24.24
CA GLY A 582 -10.99 4.46 -25.26
C GLY A 582 -12.40 4.07 -25.74
N PRO A 583 -13.36 3.76 -24.85
CA PRO A 583 -14.75 3.40 -25.22
C PRO A 583 -15.55 4.53 -25.89
N VAL A 584 -15.11 5.79 -25.69
CA VAL A 584 -15.69 7.01 -26.27
C VAL A 584 -15.05 7.35 -27.64
N THR A 585 -13.82 6.90 -27.89
CA THR A 585 -13.11 7.14 -29.16
C THR A 585 -13.85 6.69 -30.43
N PRO A 586 -14.67 5.62 -30.49
CA PRO A 586 -15.33 5.20 -31.72
C PRO A 586 -16.16 6.28 -32.40
N ILE A 587 -16.76 7.20 -31.62
CA ILE A 587 -17.66 8.24 -32.11
C ILE A 587 -17.08 9.65 -31.88
N ALA A 588 -16.52 9.95 -30.70
CA ALA A 588 -16.04 11.32 -30.40
C ALA A 588 -14.86 11.78 -31.29
N SER A 589 -14.01 10.85 -31.72
CA SER A 589 -12.87 11.11 -32.61
C SER A 589 -13.27 11.73 -33.96
N ARG A 590 -14.53 11.60 -34.41
CA ARG A 590 -15.03 12.32 -35.59
C ARG A 590 -14.81 13.84 -35.50
N TRP A 591 -14.90 14.39 -34.29
CA TRP A 591 -14.63 15.80 -34.03
C TRP A 591 -13.21 16.03 -33.49
N LEU A 592 -12.65 15.07 -32.74
CA LEU A 592 -11.41 15.24 -31.96
C LEU A 592 -10.12 14.69 -32.61
N ALA A 593 -10.19 13.68 -33.48
CA ALA A 593 -9.02 13.13 -34.18
C ALA A 593 -8.63 14.04 -35.35
N LYS A 594 -8.05 15.21 -35.00
CA LYS A 594 -7.57 16.23 -35.91
C LYS A 594 -6.16 16.63 -35.52
N THR A 595 -5.33 16.95 -36.51
CA THR A 595 -3.94 17.39 -36.30
C THR A 595 -3.85 18.64 -35.40
N SER A 596 -4.81 19.57 -35.47
CA SER A 596 -4.87 20.72 -34.57
C SER A 596 -5.10 20.35 -33.10
N ILE A 597 -5.93 19.34 -32.82
CA ILE A 597 -6.13 18.83 -31.45
C ILE A 597 -4.87 18.10 -30.97
N LEU A 598 -4.25 17.28 -31.84
CA LEU A 598 -2.99 16.60 -31.55
C LEU A 598 -1.86 17.59 -31.20
N HIS A 599 -1.74 18.70 -31.94
CA HIS A 599 -0.78 19.77 -31.63
C HIS A 599 -1.09 20.46 -30.30
N GLY A 600 -2.38 20.71 -29.99
CA GLY A 600 -2.79 21.28 -28.70
C GLY A 600 -2.46 20.37 -27.51
N LEU A 601 -2.68 19.06 -27.64
CA LEU A 601 -2.31 18.07 -26.62
C LEU A 601 -0.79 18.03 -26.40
N LEU A 602 0.01 18.10 -27.47
CA LEU A 602 1.47 18.19 -27.39
C LEU A 602 1.93 19.51 -26.73
N GLN A 603 1.28 20.64 -27.03
CA GLN A 603 1.58 21.92 -26.39
C GLN A 603 1.29 21.89 -24.88
N VAL A 604 0.13 21.36 -24.47
CA VAL A 604 -0.20 21.17 -23.04
C VAL A 604 0.81 20.25 -22.36
N THR A 605 1.25 19.18 -23.03
CA THR A 605 2.31 18.30 -22.53
C THR A 605 3.60 19.09 -22.28
N VAL A 606 4.09 19.84 -23.26
CA VAL A 606 5.35 20.62 -23.15
C VAL A 606 5.26 21.68 -22.06
N VAL A 607 4.11 22.33 -21.88
CA VAL A 607 3.87 23.25 -20.74
C VAL A 607 3.89 22.48 -19.40
N GLY A 608 3.29 21.29 -19.35
CA GLY A 608 3.36 20.40 -18.19
C GLY A 608 4.80 20.01 -17.83
N LEU A 609 5.61 19.64 -18.83
CA LEU A 609 7.04 19.33 -18.63
C LEU A 609 7.81 20.55 -18.13
N ALA A 610 7.54 21.74 -18.68
CA ALA A 610 8.19 22.98 -18.28
C ALA A 610 7.88 23.33 -16.81
N ILE A 611 6.60 23.30 -16.41
CA ILE A 611 6.17 23.52 -15.01
C ILE A 611 6.77 22.47 -14.08
N SER A 612 6.70 21.19 -14.48
CA SER A 612 7.28 20.05 -13.75
C SER A 612 8.78 20.22 -13.48
N SER A 613 9.54 20.80 -14.41
CA SER A 613 10.98 21.06 -14.24
C SER A 613 11.35 22.14 -13.23
N GLN A 614 10.38 22.92 -12.74
CA GLN A 614 10.59 24.03 -11.81
C GLN A 614 10.08 23.74 -10.38
N LEU A 615 9.41 22.60 -10.17
CA LEU A 615 8.79 22.27 -8.89
C LEU A 615 9.57 21.18 -8.15
N PHE A 616 9.73 21.39 -6.85
CA PHE A 616 10.52 20.52 -5.98
C PHE A 616 9.72 19.25 -5.59
N PRO A 617 10.30 18.04 -5.67
CA PRO A 617 9.54 16.79 -5.56
C PRO A 617 9.02 16.42 -4.15
N TYR A 618 9.46 17.11 -3.09
CA TYR A 618 9.10 16.80 -1.70
C TYR A 618 8.47 17.99 -0.98
N SER A 619 7.70 17.70 0.07
CA SER A 619 7.14 18.71 0.97
C SER A 619 6.87 18.09 2.35
N THR A 620 6.43 18.87 3.34
CA THR A 620 5.96 18.29 4.62
C THR A 620 4.70 17.42 4.44
N GLY A 621 3.97 17.55 3.32
CA GLY A 621 2.85 16.69 2.94
C GLY A 621 3.23 15.48 2.07
N ALA A 622 4.50 15.38 1.69
CA ALA A 622 5.08 14.30 0.89
C ALA A 622 6.60 14.26 1.17
N PRO A 623 7.00 13.82 2.38
CA PRO A 623 8.38 13.95 2.84
C PRO A 623 9.32 12.99 2.09
N LYS A 624 10.62 13.31 2.05
CA LYS A 624 11.68 12.37 1.71
C LYS A 624 12.17 11.67 2.97
N ARG A 625 11.95 10.37 3.08
CA ARG A 625 12.50 9.51 4.13
C ARG A 625 14.00 9.31 3.98
N VAL A 626 14.70 9.51 5.08
CA VAL A 626 16.14 9.27 5.25
C VAL A 626 16.33 8.49 6.55
N VAL A 627 17.14 7.43 6.51
CA VAL A 627 17.53 6.70 7.71
C VAL A 627 18.95 7.09 8.10
N LEU A 628 19.13 7.54 9.34
CA LEU A 628 20.39 7.93 9.98
C LEU A 628 20.70 6.95 11.13
N GLN A 629 21.64 6.05 10.90
CA GLN A 629 22.16 5.16 11.94
C GLN A 629 23.45 5.76 12.52
N HIS A 630 23.55 5.92 13.83
CA HIS A 630 24.82 6.20 14.51
C HIS A 630 25.39 4.89 15.07
N THR A 631 26.36 4.30 14.40
CA THR A 631 26.97 3.04 14.80
C THR A 631 28.12 3.27 15.79
N PHE A 632 28.21 2.42 16.81
CA PHE A 632 29.40 2.18 17.61
C PHE A 632 29.83 0.73 17.43
N VAL A 633 31.00 0.50 16.84
CA VAL A 633 31.59 -0.84 16.73
C VAL A 633 32.34 -1.14 18.02
N THR A 634 31.94 -2.19 18.74
CA THR A 634 32.49 -2.55 20.05
C THR A 634 33.32 -3.84 20.03
N ASP A 635 34.37 -3.84 20.84
CA ASP A 635 35.10 -5.05 21.24
C ASP A 635 35.08 -5.12 22.77
N ALA A 636 34.36 -6.11 23.30
CA ALA A 636 33.86 -6.12 24.68
C ALA A 636 33.28 -4.74 25.09
N ASN A 637 33.80 -4.14 26.17
CA ASN A 637 33.39 -2.80 26.64
C ASN A 637 34.25 -1.64 26.06
N SER A 638 34.95 -1.86 24.94
CA SER A 638 35.71 -0.84 24.20
C SER A 638 34.99 -0.43 22.92
N ILE A 639 35.21 0.80 22.45
CA ILE A 639 34.66 1.29 21.17
C ILE A 639 35.82 1.40 20.19
N VAL A 640 35.78 0.60 19.13
CA VAL A 640 36.82 0.51 18.10
C VAL A 640 36.59 1.53 16.99
N GLU A 641 35.33 1.73 16.60
CA GLU A 641 34.93 2.63 15.51
C GLU A 641 33.60 3.32 15.84
N SER A 642 33.38 4.54 15.35
CA SER A 642 32.04 5.14 15.29
C SER A 642 31.83 5.85 13.95
N HIS A 643 30.60 5.77 13.44
CA HIS A 643 30.21 6.41 12.18
C HIS A 643 28.71 6.71 12.09
N TYR A 644 28.37 7.74 11.32
CA TYR A 644 27.02 7.95 10.81
C TYR A 644 26.85 7.20 9.48
N GLY A 645 25.88 6.28 9.42
CA GLY A 645 25.37 5.68 8.19
C GLY A 645 24.11 6.40 7.73
N PHE A 646 24.04 6.74 6.44
CA PHE A 646 22.85 7.34 5.81
C PHE A 646 22.32 6.45 4.70
N SER A 647 20.99 6.25 4.64
CA SER A 647 20.29 5.60 3.54
C SER A 647 18.96 6.29 3.20
N VAL A 648 18.35 5.96 2.06
CA VAL A 648 17.07 6.50 1.58
C VAL A 648 16.16 5.39 1.05
N VAL A 649 14.91 5.37 1.50
CA VAL A 649 13.89 4.39 1.07
C VAL A 649 12.91 4.94 0.03
N ASP A 650 12.97 6.24 -0.25
CA ASP A 650 12.25 6.86 -1.35
C ASP A 650 13.14 6.97 -2.61
N ALA A 651 12.51 7.28 -3.75
CA ALA A 651 13.19 7.73 -4.96
C ALA A 651 14.11 8.94 -4.69
N ASN A 652 15.00 9.27 -5.64
CA ASN A 652 16.12 10.21 -5.50
C ASN A 652 17.20 9.76 -4.49
N SER A 653 18.46 9.90 -4.90
CA SER A 653 19.64 9.43 -4.16
C SER A 653 20.04 10.35 -2.98
N LEU A 654 20.98 9.87 -2.16
CA LEU A 654 21.63 10.70 -1.13
C LEU A 654 22.37 11.92 -1.70
N GLU A 655 22.89 11.82 -2.92
CA GLU A 655 23.48 12.93 -3.67
C GLU A 655 22.44 14.05 -3.90
N PHE A 656 21.20 13.71 -4.27
CA PHE A 656 20.10 14.68 -4.33
C PHE A 656 19.79 15.28 -2.95
N LEU A 657 19.73 14.45 -1.91
CA LEU A 657 19.46 14.90 -0.53
C LEU A 657 20.48 15.95 -0.08
N PHE A 658 21.78 15.63 -0.12
CA PHE A 658 22.83 16.52 0.39
C PHE A 658 23.00 17.79 -0.47
N ASN A 659 22.78 17.71 -1.79
CA ASN A 659 22.77 18.89 -2.66
C ASN A 659 21.62 19.88 -2.32
N ASN A 660 20.53 19.42 -1.69
CA ASN A 660 19.40 20.25 -1.28
C ASN A 660 19.31 20.46 0.24
N ALA A 661 20.23 19.88 1.02
CA ALA A 661 20.36 20.03 2.48
C ALA A 661 21.75 20.57 2.86
N PRO A 662 22.11 21.80 2.43
CA PRO A 662 23.49 22.31 2.51
C PRO A 662 24.00 22.50 3.93
N GLU A 663 23.12 22.71 4.93
CA GLU A 663 23.52 22.86 6.32
C GLU A 663 23.97 21.54 6.94
N ALA A 664 23.20 20.46 6.78
CA ALA A 664 23.60 19.11 7.17
C ALA A 664 24.84 18.63 6.38
N ALA A 665 24.89 18.87 5.07
CA ALA A 665 26.03 18.51 4.24
C ALA A 665 27.31 19.25 4.66
N LYS A 666 27.22 20.56 4.96
CA LYS A 666 28.34 21.33 5.51
C LYS A 666 28.74 20.80 6.89
N TRP A 667 27.81 20.54 7.79
CA TRP A 667 28.13 20.03 9.13
C TRP A 667 28.88 18.70 9.06
N LEU A 668 28.46 17.77 8.18
CA LEU A 668 29.16 16.51 7.97
C LEU A 668 30.58 16.71 7.41
N LYS A 669 30.80 17.70 6.54
CA LYS A 669 32.13 18.05 6.04
C LYS A 669 33.01 18.74 7.09
N ASP A 670 32.42 19.56 7.96
CA ASP A 670 33.12 20.28 9.03
C ASP A 670 33.41 19.38 10.26
N ASN A 671 32.72 18.24 10.41
CA ASN A 671 32.79 17.35 11.59
C ASN A 671 33.16 15.88 11.24
N SER A 672 33.52 15.56 10.01
CA SER A 672 34.09 14.25 9.63
C SER A 672 35.32 14.44 8.74
N LEU A 673 36.23 13.46 8.76
CA LEU A 673 37.53 13.54 8.06
C LEU A 673 37.43 13.25 6.55
N LEU A 674 36.24 12.95 6.01
CA LEU A 674 36.05 12.50 4.62
C LEU A 674 35.43 13.59 3.74
N SER A 675 35.78 13.56 2.46
CA SER A 675 35.08 14.34 1.43
C SER A 675 33.92 13.55 0.83
N PHE A 676 32.88 14.23 0.33
CA PHE A 676 31.80 13.60 -0.45
C PHE A 676 32.28 13.00 -1.80
N GLU A 677 33.53 13.22 -2.19
CA GLU A 677 34.14 12.65 -3.39
C GLU A 677 34.69 11.23 -3.15
N GLU A 678 35.06 10.92 -1.90
CA GLU A 678 35.52 9.60 -1.46
C GLU A 678 34.32 8.69 -1.14
N LYS A 679 33.99 7.80 -2.08
CA LYS A 679 32.80 6.94 -2.03
C LYS A 679 32.89 5.81 -1.00
N TYR A 680 32.81 6.15 0.28
CA TYR A 680 32.67 5.17 1.36
C TYR A 680 31.22 4.65 1.42
N HIS A 681 30.96 3.57 0.70
CA HIS A 681 29.66 2.89 0.72
C HIS A 681 29.53 1.97 1.92
N SER A 682 28.40 2.03 2.62
CA SER A 682 28.03 1.00 3.61
C SER A 682 27.60 -0.28 2.90
N ASP A 683 27.97 -1.43 3.44
CA ASP A 683 27.47 -2.72 2.99
C ASP A 683 26.09 -3.06 3.61
N ARG A 684 25.60 -4.30 3.44
CA ARG A 684 24.34 -4.75 4.07
C ARG A 684 24.48 -5.16 5.54
N SER A 685 25.68 -5.56 6.02
CA SER A 685 25.89 -5.88 7.43
C SER A 685 25.89 -4.63 8.32
N SER A 686 26.31 -3.48 7.78
CA SER A 686 26.17 -2.16 8.41
C SER A 686 24.75 -1.88 8.91
N TRP A 687 23.72 -2.44 8.27
CA TRP A 687 22.29 -2.24 8.58
C TRP A 687 21.64 -3.46 9.25
N LEU A 688 22.41 -4.39 9.82
CA LEU A 688 21.92 -5.66 10.42
C LEU A 688 20.84 -5.45 11.50
N ALA A 689 20.91 -4.35 12.25
CA ALA A 689 19.93 -3.98 13.28
C ALA A 689 18.50 -3.80 12.73
N LEU A 690 18.35 -3.57 11.43
CA LEU A 690 17.07 -3.48 10.71
C LEU A 690 16.79 -4.73 9.85
N TYR A 691 17.38 -5.88 10.15
CA TYR A 691 16.97 -7.14 9.52
C TYR A 691 15.53 -7.51 9.96
N PRO A 692 14.63 -7.96 9.06
CA PRO A 692 14.88 -8.37 7.67
C PRO A 692 14.75 -7.28 6.60
N VAL A 693 14.35 -6.04 6.93
CA VAL A 693 14.18 -4.97 5.93
C VAL A 693 15.51 -4.37 5.42
N ASN A 694 16.65 -4.81 5.96
CA ASN A 694 17.98 -4.30 5.61
C ASN A 694 18.39 -4.48 4.13
N PHE A 695 17.66 -5.28 3.34
CA PHE A 695 17.87 -5.35 1.88
C PHE A 695 17.45 -4.07 1.13
N LEU A 696 16.58 -3.23 1.72
CA LEU A 696 16.13 -1.95 1.16
C LEU A 696 17.25 -0.90 1.15
N PHE A 697 18.11 -0.90 2.17
CA PHE A 697 19.19 0.08 2.32
C PHE A 697 20.34 -0.26 1.37
N SER A 698 20.36 0.44 0.24
CA SER A 698 21.38 0.28 -0.81
C SER A 698 21.84 1.64 -1.35
N GLY A 699 23.07 1.70 -1.85
CA GLY A 699 23.70 2.97 -2.26
C GLY A 699 24.01 3.92 -1.09
N SER A 700 23.89 3.44 0.15
CA SER A 700 24.07 4.19 1.39
C SER A 700 25.54 4.62 1.63
N LEU A 701 25.72 5.66 2.45
CA LEU A 701 27.00 6.34 2.68
C LEU A 701 27.40 6.28 4.16
N LYS A 702 28.70 6.21 4.44
CA LYS A 702 29.29 6.12 5.79
C LYS A 702 30.25 7.30 6.05
N PHE A 703 30.08 7.98 7.19
CA PHE A 703 30.89 9.13 7.64
C PHE A 703 31.43 8.87 9.06
N PRO A 704 32.75 8.92 9.32
CA PRO A 704 33.32 8.77 10.66
C PRO A 704 32.79 9.79 11.67
N SER A 705 32.70 9.42 12.94
CA SER A 705 32.27 10.28 14.05
C SER A 705 33.12 10.07 15.32
N GLU A 706 32.93 10.91 16.35
CA GLU A 706 33.68 10.85 17.61
C GLU A 706 33.10 9.83 18.62
N ASN A 707 33.98 9.10 19.32
CA ASN A 707 33.61 7.98 20.20
C ASN A 707 33.34 8.37 21.67
N GLU A 708 33.69 9.58 22.10
CA GLU A 708 33.80 9.96 23.52
C GLU A 708 32.46 10.17 24.24
N GLU A 709 31.44 10.72 23.56
CA GLU A 709 30.24 11.22 24.24
C GLU A 709 29.32 10.12 24.79
N ILE A 710 29.25 8.95 24.13
CA ILE A 710 28.37 7.85 24.56
C ILE A 710 28.78 7.26 25.93
N ARG A 711 30.07 7.32 26.27
CA ARG A 711 30.64 6.88 27.56
C ARG A 711 30.19 7.73 28.76
N LYS A 712 29.58 8.89 28.51
CA LYS A 712 28.98 9.74 29.55
C LYS A 712 27.56 9.28 29.91
N HIS A 713 26.93 8.48 29.05
CA HIS A 713 25.56 7.99 29.22
C HIS A 713 25.55 6.51 29.62
N TYR A 714 26.32 5.66 28.93
CA TYR A 714 26.42 4.23 29.20
C TYR A 714 27.81 3.82 29.70
N GLN A 715 27.82 2.98 30.73
CA GLN A 715 29.04 2.45 31.38
C GLN A 715 29.42 1.07 30.84
N HIS A 716 28.43 0.29 30.40
CA HIS A 716 28.60 -1.07 29.90
C HIS A 716 27.85 -1.20 28.56
N PHE A 717 28.57 -1.59 27.51
CA PHE A 717 27.99 -1.86 26.19
C PHE A 717 27.57 -3.34 26.06
N PRO A 718 26.74 -3.69 25.05
CA PRO A 718 26.33 -5.07 24.84
C PRO A 718 27.53 -6.00 24.60
N GLN A 719 27.54 -7.15 25.27
CA GLN A 719 28.66 -8.09 25.26
C GLN A 719 28.18 -9.54 25.37
N MET A 720 28.78 -10.42 24.56
CA MET A 720 28.55 -11.86 24.62
C MET A 720 29.70 -12.58 25.35
N VAL A 721 29.35 -13.51 26.23
CA VAL A 721 30.27 -14.32 27.04
C VAL A 721 29.97 -15.81 26.83
N ILE A 722 31.01 -16.64 26.71
CA ILE A 722 30.86 -18.10 26.72
C ILE A 722 30.83 -18.58 28.17
N GLN A 723 29.68 -19.10 28.63
CA GLN A 723 29.58 -19.70 29.97
C GLN A 723 30.24 -21.08 30.01
N LYS A 724 30.00 -21.91 28.98
CA LYS A 724 30.43 -23.31 28.94
C LYS A 724 30.46 -23.86 27.52
N THR A 725 31.53 -24.56 27.18
CA THR A 725 31.61 -25.38 25.95
C THR A 725 31.62 -26.86 26.31
N SER A 726 30.88 -27.66 25.55
CA SER A 726 30.88 -29.13 25.63
C SER A 726 30.96 -29.74 24.24
N SER A 727 31.82 -30.73 24.07
CA SER A 727 31.98 -31.49 22.81
C SER A 727 31.55 -32.94 23.02
N ASN A 728 30.75 -33.48 22.10
CA ASN A 728 30.32 -34.87 22.12
C ASN A 728 30.07 -35.38 20.69
N ASN A 729 30.62 -36.55 20.35
CA ASN A 729 30.48 -37.19 19.03
C ASN A 729 30.73 -36.26 17.82
N GLY A 730 31.67 -35.31 17.93
CA GLY A 730 31.99 -34.32 16.89
C GLY A 730 31.16 -33.04 16.90
N HIS A 731 30.03 -33.02 17.61
CA HIS A 731 29.23 -31.80 17.81
C HIS A 731 29.79 -30.96 18.96
N ARG A 732 29.83 -29.64 18.75
CA ARG A 732 30.36 -28.63 19.68
C ARG A 732 29.24 -27.71 20.12
N ARG A 733 28.71 -27.94 21.33
CA ARG A 733 27.68 -27.11 21.96
C ARG A 733 28.31 -26.04 22.86
N MET A 734 27.91 -24.80 22.65
CA MET A 734 28.39 -23.62 23.38
C MET A 734 27.19 -22.95 24.05
N HIS A 735 27.25 -22.81 25.37
CA HIS A 735 26.32 -22.03 26.17
C HIS A 735 26.83 -20.60 26.24
N LEU A 736 25.97 -19.66 25.81
CA LEU A 736 26.29 -18.27 25.59
C LEU A 736 25.37 -17.38 26.42
N GLU A 737 25.91 -16.27 26.88
CA GLU A 737 25.19 -15.24 27.62
C GLU A 737 25.45 -13.90 26.94
N LEU A 738 24.40 -13.30 26.37
CA LEU A 738 24.44 -11.93 25.85
C LEU A 738 23.88 -11.00 26.94
N SER A 739 24.72 -10.12 27.47
CA SER A 739 24.28 -8.99 28.28
C SER A 739 24.07 -7.77 27.38
N LEU A 740 22.98 -7.03 27.59
CA LEU A 740 22.69 -5.80 26.87
C LEU A 740 23.32 -4.56 27.54
N GLY A 741 24.09 -4.76 28.62
CA GLY A 741 24.87 -3.71 29.27
C GLY A 741 24.01 -2.75 30.09
N SER A 742 24.29 -1.45 29.98
CA SER A 742 23.55 -0.38 30.66
C SER A 742 22.61 0.40 29.72
N LEU A 743 22.29 -0.15 28.54
CA LEU A 743 21.37 0.47 27.58
C LEU A 743 19.95 0.53 28.14
N SER A 744 19.16 1.51 27.73
CA SER A 744 17.86 1.80 28.35
C SER A 744 16.72 2.14 27.38
N GLU A 745 17.00 2.33 26.08
CA GLU A 745 15.98 2.64 25.07
C GLU A 745 16.07 1.63 23.91
N ILE A 746 16.30 0.35 24.23
CA ILE A 746 16.46 -0.71 23.23
C ILE A 746 15.16 -0.95 22.48
N TRP A 747 15.21 -0.93 21.15
CA TRP A 747 14.09 -1.32 20.28
C TRP A 747 14.19 -2.79 19.86
N THR A 748 15.40 -3.28 19.58
CA THR A 748 15.64 -4.71 19.27
C THR A 748 17.12 -5.06 19.34
N SER A 749 17.42 -6.35 19.46
CA SER A 749 18.76 -6.90 19.14
C SER A 749 18.67 -7.93 18.03
N VAL A 750 19.71 -8.05 17.21
CA VAL A 750 19.80 -9.03 16.12
C VAL A 750 21.10 -9.82 16.25
N LEU A 751 20.98 -11.15 16.17
CA LEU A 751 22.08 -12.10 16.09
C LEU A 751 22.15 -12.68 14.68
N ASN A 752 23.29 -12.53 14.00
CA ASN A 752 23.61 -13.23 12.76
C ASN A 752 24.67 -14.31 13.04
N ILE A 753 24.27 -15.58 13.09
CA ILE A 753 25.16 -16.72 13.28
C ILE A 753 25.53 -17.28 11.90
N THR A 754 26.80 -17.17 11.53
CA THR A 754 27.34 -17.64 10.24
C THR A 754 28.35 -18.76 10.45
N GLY A 755 28.18 -19.89 9.75
CA GLY A 755 29.09 -21.05 9.82
C GLY A 755 28.38 -22.40 9.99
N PRO A 756 29.06 -23.45 10.51
CA PRO A 756 28.55 -24.83 10.64
C PRO A 756 27.49 -25.02 11.74
N LEU A 757 26.53 -24.09 11.90
CA LEU A 757 25.46 -24.21 12.88
C LEU A 757 24.54 -25.39 12.50
N SER A 758 24.26 -26.25 13.48
CA SER A 758 23.47 -27.48 13.29
C SER A 758 22.25 -27.56 14.21
N ASN A 759 22.27 -26.89 15.37
CA ASN A 759 21.12 -26.75 16.28
C ASN A 759 21.32 -25.54 17.21
N TRP A 760 20.26 -25.08 17.88
CA TRP A 760 20.28 -23.99 18.86
C TRP A 760 19.13 -24.10 19.88
N SER A 761 19.10 -23.22 20.89
CA SER A 761 18.05 -23.21 21.92
C SER A 761 16.79 -22.41 21.58
N PHE A 762 16.68 -21.81 20.39
CA PHE A 762 15.53 -20.97 20.01
C PHE A 762 14.49 -21.75 19.20
N SER A 763 13.23 -21.29 19.21
CA SER A 763 12.12 -21.76 18.36
C SER A 763 11.98 -23.29 18.33
N ASP A 764 11.90 -23.91 19.50
CA ASP A 764 11.78 -25.37 19.67
C ASP A 764 12.85 -26.17 18.91
N MET A 765 14.10 -25.68 18.96
CA MET A 765 15.26 -26.26 18.25
C MET A 765 15.14 -26.22 16.71
N THR A 766 14.21 -25.45 16.16
CA THR A 766 14.04 -25.27 14.71
C THR A 766 14.90 -24.11 14.22
N LEU A 767 15.80 -24.39 13.27
CA LEU A 767 16.57 -23.36 12.56
C LEU A 767 15.72 -22.70 11.45
N PRO A 768 15.95 -21.41 11.13
CA PRO A 768 15.40 -20.77 9.94
C PRO A 768 16.11 -21.27 8.68
N ASP A 769 15.49 -21.07 7.52
CA ASP A 769 16.13 -21.29 6.21
C ASP A 769 17.38 -20.37 6.13
N PRO A 770 18.60 -20.91 5.94
CA PRO A 770 19.81 -20.10 6.00
C PRO A 770 19.90 -19.12 4.82
N GLN A 771 20.20 -17.86 5.13
CA GLN A 771 20.64 -16.89 4.13
C GLN A 771 22.02 -17.30 3.61
N SER A 772 22.26 -17.18 2.31
CA SER A 772 23.62 -17.25 1.74
C SER A 772 23.82 -16.07 0.79
N PHE A 773 24.77 -15.20 1.13
CA PHE A 773 25.09 -14.05 0.29
C PHE A 773 26.21 -14.42 -0.67
N SER A 774 25.94 -14.35 -1.99
CA SER A 774 26.92 -14.58 -3.06
C SER A 774 27.68 -15.93 -2.99
N GLY A 775 27.04 -16.97 -2.44
CA GLY A 775 27.66 -18.30 -2.26
C GLY A 775 28.58 -18.43 -1.03
N GLY A 776 28.55 -17.45 -0.11
CA GLY A 776 29.19 -17.56 1.20
C GLY A 776 28.53 -18.59 2.13
N PRO A 777 29.15 -18.87 3.31
CA PRO A 777 28.63 -19.80 4.30
C PRO A 777 27.21 -19.44 4.79
N PRO A 778 26.42 -20.43 5.26
CA PRO A 778 25.05 -20.21 5.70
C PRO A 778 25.01 -19.28 6.93
N SER A 779 24.05 -18.35 6.88
CA SER A 779 23.75 -17.34 7.90
C SER A 779 22.34 -17.59 8.46
N TYR A 780 22.25 -17.75 9.78
CA TYR A 780 21.02 -17.98 10.54
C TYR A 780 20.79 -16.77 11.44
N ILE A 781 19.62 -16.13 11.31
CA ILE A 781 19.37 -14.83 11.95
C ILE A 781 18.21 -14.94 12.96
N CYS A 782 18.49 -14.48 14.18
CA CYS A 782 17.54 -14.41 15.29
C CYS A 782 17.39 -12.94 15.75
N ARG A 783 16.15 -12.45 15.85
CA ARG A 783 15.81 -11.15 16.43
C ARG A 783 15.36 -11.36 17.88
N LEU A 784 15.97 -10.62 18.81
CA LEU A 784 15.65 -10.62 20.23
C LEU A 784 14.90 -9.33 20.59
N SER A 785 13.88 -9.47 21.43
CA SER A 785 13.11 -8.36 22.01
C SER A 785 12.95 -8.61 23.51
N GLY A 786 13.28 -7.64 24.34
CA GLY A 786 13.38 -7.81 25.79
C GLY A 786 14.06 -6.62 26.46
N GLU A 787 13.62 -6.26 27.66
CA GLU A 787 14.31 -5.30 28.52
C GLU A 787 15.79 -5.65 28.75
N SER A 788 16.62 -4.63 28.99
CA SER A 788 18.07 -4.76 29.15
C SER A 788 18.53 -5.32 30.51
N HIS A 789 17.62 -5.41 31.49
CA HIS A 789 17.97 -5.76 32.87
C HIS A 789 18.22 -7.26 33.10
N GLU A 790 17.79 -8.12 32.17
CA GLU A 790 18.12 -9.56 32.16
C GLU A 790 19.15 -9.90 31.08
N ASN A 791 20.03 -10.86 31.38
CA ASN A 791 20.91 -11.43 30.37
C ASN A 791 20.21 -12.53 29.56
N TRP A 792 20.56 -12.60 28.27
CA TRP A 792 20.09 -13.60 27.33
C TRP A 792 20.97 -14.84 27.37
N SER A 793 20.60 -15.82 28.18
CA SER A 793 21.20 -17.17 28.18
C SER A 793 20.61 -18.04 27.06
N PHE A 794 21.46 -18.58 26.19
CA PHE A 794 21.08 -19.49 25.09
C PHE A 794 22.19 -20.51 24.80
N TRP A 795 21.95 -21.46 23.88
CA TRP A 795 23.02 -22.32 23.36
C TRP A 795 22.98 -22.48 21.85
N LEU A 796 24.16 -22.66 21.26
CA LEU A 796 24.38 -22.97 19.85
C LEU A 796 25.17 -24.28 19.72
N GLU A 797 24.91 -25.06 18.69
CA GLU A 797 25.56 -26.35 18.45
C GLU A 797 26.08 -26.44 17.02
N ALA A 798 27.41 -26.46 16.87
CA ALA A 798 28.08 -26.69 15.59
C ALA A 798 28.33 -28.18 15.34
N ASN A 799 28.28 -28.61 14.08
CA ASN A 799 28.58 -29.99 13.68
C ASN A 799 30.05 -30.22 13.25
N SER A 800 30.90 -29.20 13.40
CA SER A 800 32.33 -29.27 13.09
C SER A 800 33.18 -28.46 14.08
N SER A 801 34.50 -28.58 13.95
CA SER A 801 35.48 -27.77 14.69
C SER A 801 35.77 -26.39 14.07
N GLU A 802 35.10 -26.02 12.97
CA GLU A 802 35.24 -24.70 12.38
C GLU A 802 34.55 -23.63 13.25
N PRO A 803 35.04 -22.38 13.26
CA PRO A 803 34.49 -21.33 14.11
C PRO A 803 33.09 -20.89 13.64
N LEU A 804 32.20 -20.60 14.60
CA LEU A 804 31.00 -19.81 14.32
C LEU A 804 31.39 -18.33 14.36
N ARG A 805 31.03 -17.57 13.32
CA ARG A 805 30.98 -16.11 13.41
C ARG A 805 29.61 -15.72 13.95
N ILE A 806 29.56 -14.84 14.95
CA ILE A 806 28.33 -14.23 15.43
C ILE A 806 28.47 -12.72 15.35
N ASP A 807 27.70 -12.08 14.47
CA ASP A 807 27.52 -10.63 14.53
C ASP A 807 26.33 -10.31 15.44
N VAL A 808 26.52 -9.35 16.34
CA VAL A 808 25.51 -8.83 17.26
C VAL A 808 25.26 -7.38 16.90
N ALA A 809 24.00 -7.00 16.69
CA ALA A 809 23.59 -5.62 16.46
C ALA A 809 22.45 -5.25 17.41
N VAL A 810 22.67 -4.29 18.31
CA VAL A 810 21.66 -3.81 19.27
C VAL A 810 21.23 -2.40 18.87
N LEU A 811 19.94 -2.22 18.56
CA LEU A 811 19.35 -0.93 18.20
C LEU A 811 18.81 -0.25 19.46
N ASP A 812 19.35 0.93 19.75
CA ASP A 812 19.00 1.75 20.90
C ASP A 812 18.53 3.12 20.40
N GLN A 813 17.38 3.58 20.91
CA GLN A 813 16.70 4.77 20.41
C GLN A 813 17.37 6.06 20.90
N TYR A 814 18.22 5.98 21.94
CA TYR A 814 18.86 7.14 22.54
C TYR A 814 19.79 7.84 21.54
N LEU A 815 19.47 9.10 21.25
CA LEU A 815 20.27 9.96 20.37
C LEU A 815 21.15 10.90 21.18
N LEU A 816 22.46 10.86 20.93
CA LEU A 816 23.41 11.87 21.43
C LEU A 816 23.06 13.26 20.91
N ASP A 817 23.46 14.31 21.64
CA ASP A 817 23.13 15.68 21.29
C ASP A 817 23.74 16.14 19.95
N ARG A 818 24.90 15.60 19.56
CA ARG A 818 25.42 15.79 18.19
C ARG A 818 24.55 15.14 17.12
N THR A 819 24.01 13.95 17.38
CA THR A 819 23.11 13.22 16.47
C THR A 819 21.75 13.90 16.38
N ARG A 820 21.20 14.39 17.50
CA ARG A 820 20.02 15.27 17.55
C ARG A 820 20.27 16.56 16.76
N LYS A 821 21.43 17.20 16.94
CA LYS A 821 21.83 18.41 16.19
C LYS A 821 21.94 18.14 14.69
N LEU A 822 22.62 17.07 14.27
CA LEU A 822 22.72 16.65 12.88
C LEU A 822 21.32 16.41 12.26
N LYS A 823 20.43 15.69 12.94
CA LYS A 823 19.02 15.53 12.53
C LYS A 823 18.33 16.88 12.35
N SER A 824 18.54 17.84 13.26
CA SER A 824 17.91 19.18 13.17
C SER A 824 18.44 20.09 12.05
N LEU A 825 19.53 19.73 11.36
CA LEU A 825 20.09 20.49 10.23
C LEU A 825 19.52 20.04 8.86
N PHE A 826 18.65 19.04 8.84
CA PHE A 826 17.91 18.67 7.64
C PHE A 826 16.65 19.55 7.48
N PRO A 827 16.31 19.99 6.26
CA PRO A 827 15.11 20.77 6.00
C PRO A 827 13.85 19.93 6.20
N SER A 828 12.74 20.55 6.61
CA SER A 828 11.51 19.84 7.04
C SER A 828 10.84 18.95 5.98
N TRP A 829 11.16 19.11 4.69
CA TRP A 829 10.71 18.18 3.64
C TRP A 829 11.45 16.83 3.66
N ALA A 830 12.55 16.71 4.41
CA ALA A 830 13.25 15.44 4.65
C ALA A 830 12.90 14.94 6.06
N ASP A 831 12.23 13.79 6.15
CA ASP A 831 12.00 13.13 7.43
C ASP A 831 13.16 12.18 7.76
N ILE A 832 13.69 12.31 8.98
CA ILE A 832 14.93 11.65 9.40
C ILE A 832 14.62 10.65 10.51
N THR A 833 14.40 9.39 10.16
CA THR A 833 14.41 8.28 11.13
C THR A 833 15.84 8.14 11.63
N ALA A 834 16.07 8.29 12.93
CA ALA A 834 17.41 8.28 13.52
C ALA A 834 17.46 7.39 14.76
N PHE A 835 18.53 6.59 14.88
CA PHE A 835 18.77 5.67 16.00
C PHE A 835 20.27 5.40 16.19
N THR A 836 20.63 4.82 17.33
CA THR A 836 21.97 4.35 17.65
C THR A 836 22.06 2.83 17.47
N THR A 837 23.22 2.31 17.05
CA THR A 837 23.45 0.86 16.93
C THR A 837 24.79 0.48 17.55
N PHE A 838 24.78 -0.45 18.50
CA PHE A 838 25.99 -1.09 18.99
C PHE A 838 26.22 -2.39 18.21
N PHE A 839 27.39 -2.53 17.57
CA PHE A 839 27.71 -3.65 16.69
C PHE A 839 29.01 -4.34 17.13
N SER A 840 28.99 -5.66 17.30
CA SER A 840 30.18 -6.46 17.61
C SER A 840 30.20 -7.79 16.85
N THR A 841 31.38 -8.32 16.59
CA THR A 841 31.58 -9.61 15.90
C THR A 841 32.42 -10.54 16.77
N TYR A 842 31.88 -11.73 17.05
CA TYR A 842 32.55 -12.79 17.79
C TYR A 842 32.94 -13.94 16.86
N HIS A 843 34.07 -14.58 17.15
CA HIS A 843 34.52 -15.80 16.49
C HIS A 843 34.71 -16.89 17.55
N LEU A 844 33.85 -17.91 17.53
CA LEU A 844 33.72 -18.92 18.58
C LEU A 844 34.09 -20.33 18.09
#